data_AF-A0A8T5EJT2-F1
#
_entry.id   AF-A0A8T5EJT2-F1
#
_cell.length_a   1.000
_cell.length_b   1.000
_cell.length_c   1.000
_cell.angle_alpha   90.00
_cell.angle_beta   90.00
_cell.angle_gamma   90.00
#
_symmetry.space_group_name_H-M   'P 1'
#
loop_
_entity.id
_entity.type
_entity.pdbx_description
1 polymer ?
#
loop_
_entity_poly.entity_id
_entity_poly.type
_entity_poly.pdbx_seq_one_letter_code
_entity_poly.pdbx_strand_id
1 'polypeptide(L)'
;MMEGRLEECFAAVGDAPEISQQRIIAKQPSWELLDKSPQGLLLLALNKEQVPEISDDGKPGSSINRTRNKRRGGKRRGRMNAKLNPVEMLEPAGDVAFSDSQPDAYRLAVLLVHKTLNADTWDVELDPVLIELRQSCENGIHPIWAKLAEKTPILAQMAAFKTVRPKVVKSLELSADWLSAAYIDPQNMAQLASLINTPLGLSIDSETELALSRLQKTLENRKPNQGSEWFARNQLNSLNSLTGQGVLVSAILLAAGGNSSAESKFEGAIEEVPAAKEAIEGMQLLLSLRSGNSENAVRAIDFPGEHGLASALKVVGWQTIDLQSAIGLKEKQISLGLEIINSAGLIAENLLWAKLSVMHSSSDIEKSENLLSSMKIVEAEHLQIALDVLSKNNSESGTQWLAEQINGLGADALVSVTESIKLPLELRSSAAKKLQAIDKGKWKKVLPHLVPLYILESDSVMLTKSLMAINETTSYPWETILAYHLHPAISNNDTVEWLNESHAEAIALIGDVKTPECFTPLVTSLLSVLEGLPDDYRVVMAETLDRNGYKAFNACRFSFSNPDAYIRPSDLEKLNQSISDVELSNLERELFNAVIENITLNIATLVIEREKSVDEMKRIDLIISQSTLRQCFREAVDGMVFEQLVPLPSLVSWYQSNDPSNIHHIIAKGAVLADKGDRIGAARALSQAGTNNSALDYDQRMPLLRSSIIHFVHAGAWKDAYQLLQSEAALRTALTPKFKLYLNSSYLSNQGHQEKATSIIRDFVVYDRIIESEDVEGNIKTETRKEWSLEDLDRLMRYAPSRKLPTEPFCGRVRAALTKVEQQSRRGRRSKVFEIERRFDEYTKENNLDDLYDMASEMAEDEPTKGLGILERAIVGGHFSSRLVSTLRDSMKSLFQRYHSSIPVRERRHLTGLGLKPLVFVDTNILIDAVHAKIGEKLGLSHDLRLERSTSGHFHHMLRRFSNNNEILLFVSEVAESELRNYVFGSNRVRKNFKGIHINPNSWEEATSEASMTEIVANVLKEFRTWRPPHTRPEDSYIEEDVDNFYLQHEDVYDQLTVDRKARNPKAIRFEIGGSAPIYPEEGDQKLMLEAANLAALCLNKIGVVLVASRDSDFTHVTRALEDSFGFSVVKNTRELQNWL
;
A
#
# COMPACT_ATOMS: atom_id res chain seq x y z
N MET A 1 -23.78 -65.54 60.99
CA MET A 1 -24.43 -64.57 60.07
C MET A 1 -25.78 -65.11 59.55
N MET A 2 -25.84 -66.34 59.01
CA MET A 2 -27.08 -67.00 58.54
C MET A 2 -28.20 -67.06 59.60
N GLU A 3 -27.92 -67.57 60.81
CA GLU A 3 -28.91 -67.67 61.88
C GLU A 3 -29.47 -66.31 62.35
N GLY A 4 -28.64 -65.26 62.29
CA GLY A 4 -29.05 -63.88 62.61
C GLY A 4 -29.94 -63.28 61.51
N ARG A 5 -29.63 -63.53 60.23
CA ARG A 5 -30.48 -63.13 59.10
C ARG A 5 -31.81 -63.88 59.10
N LEU A 6 -31.82 -65.16 59.47
CA LEU A 6 -33.05 -65.93 59.68
C LEU A 6 -33.90 -65.36 60.82
N GLU A 7 -33.26 -64.93 61.92
CA GLU A 7 -33.95 -64.28 63.05
C GLU A 7 -34.57 -62.94 62.65
N GLU A 8 -33.86 -62.10 61.89
CA GLU A 8 -34.40 -60.85 61.33
C GLU A 8 -35.59 -61.10 60.39
N CYS A 9 -35.48 -62.09 59.49
CA CYS A 9 -36.56 -62.44 58.57
C CYS A 9 -37.78 -63.01 59.31
N PHE A 10 -37.58 -63.86 60.31
CA PHE A 10 -38.66 -64.44 61.10
C PHE A 10 -39.33 -63.39 62.01
N ALA A 11 -38.53 -62.51 62.64
CA ALA A 11 -39.05 -61.42 63.47
C ALA A 11 -39.88 -60.42 62.65
N ALA A 12 -39.50 -60.16 61.39
CA ALA A 12 -40.22 -59.26 60.50
C ALA A 12 -41.66 -59.71 60.17
N VAL A 13 -41.96 -61.01 60.27
CA VAL A 13 -43.31 -61.53 60.00
C VAL A 13 -44.28 -61.29 61.16
N GLY A 14 -43.81 -61.38 62.40
CA GLY A 14 -44.67 -61.29 63.59
C GLY A 14 -45.89 -62.24 63.51
N ASP A 15 -47.07 -61.72 63.86
CA ASP A 15 -48.36 -62.43 63.80
C ASP A 15 -49.13 -62.23 62.48
N ALA A 16 -48.43 -61.87 61.39
CA ALA A 16 -49.09 -61.60 60.12
C ALA A 16 -49.82 -62.85 59.56
N PRO A 17 -50.96 -62.67 58.85
CA PRO A 17 -51.70 -63.79 58.26
C PRO A 17 -50.90 -64.53 57.19
N GLU A 18 -51.04 -65.86 57.08
CA GLU A 18 -50.21 -66.76 56.24
C GLU A 18 -50.00 -66.27 54.79
N ILE A 19 -51.02 -65.66 54.19
CA ILE A 19 -50.97 -65.14 52.81
C ILE A 19 -50.02 -63.93 52.65
N SER A 20 -49.81 -63.14 53.72
CA SER A 20 -48.93 -61.97 53.71
C SER A 20 -47.52 -62.25 54.22
N GLN A 21 -47.29 -63.32 54.99
CA GLN A 21 -45.99 -63.63 55.58
C GLN A 21 -44.87 -63.72 54.53
N GLN A 22 -45.09 -64.48 53.44
CA GLN A 22 -44.12 -64.59 52.35
C GLN A 22 -43.85 -63.24 51.67
N ARG A 23 -44.86 -62.36 51.54
CA ARG A 23 -44.69 -61.02 50.95
C ARG A 23 -43.93 -60.08 51.87
N ILE A 24 -44.04 -60.25 53.19
CA ILE A 24 -43.35 -59.43 54.19
C ILE A 24 -41.87 -59.79 54.21
N ILE A 25 -41.54 -61.09 54.26
CA ILE A 25 -40.14 -61.52 54.22
C ILE A 25 -39.49 -61.20 52.89
N ALA A 26 -40.20 -61.39 51.76
CA ALA A 26 -39.66 -61.05 50.44
C ALA A 26 -39.28 -59.56 50.27
N LYS A 27 -39.72 -58.68 51.17
CA LYS A 27 -39.34 -57.25 51.22
C LYS A 27 -38.18 -56.96 52.17
N GLN A 28 -37.76 -57.91 53.00
CA GLN A 28 -36.67 -57.71 53.95
C GLN A 28 -35.32 -57.82 53.24
N PRO A 29 -34.38 -56.88 53.46
CA PRO A 29 -33.02 -56.97 52.89
C PRO A 29 -32.33 -58.28 53.30
N SER A 30 -32.51 -58.70 54.55
CA SER A 30 -31.95 -59.92 55.12
C SER A 30 -32.44 -61.19 54.41
N TRP A 31 -33.61 -61.16 53.73
CA TRP A 31 -34.11 -62.27 52.92
C TRP A 31 -33.33 -62.43 51.62
N GLU A 32 -33.07 -61.34 50.89
CA GLU A 32 -32.26 -61.37 49.66
C GLU A 32 -30.79 -61.75 49.94
N LEU A 33 -30.31 -61.47 51.16
CA LEU A 33 -28.95 -61.83 51.63
C LEU A 33 -28.85 -63.27 52.19
N LEU A 34 -29.95 -64.01 52.30
CA LEU A 34 -29.96 -65.42 52.71
C LEU A 34 -29.81 -66.34 51.50
N ASP A 35 -29.08 -67.45 51.69
CA ASP A 35 -29.01 -68.52 50.68
C ASP A 35 -30.36 -69.22 50.50
N LYS A 36 -30.55 -69.88 49.34
CA LYS A 36 -31.83 -70.50 48.96
C LYS A 36 -32.31 -71.59 49.93
N SER A 37 -31.40 -72.38 50.49
CA SER A 37 -31.77 -73.49 51.37
C SER A 37 -32.28 -73.04 52.75
N PRO A 38 -31.61 -72.09 53.45
CA PRO A 38 -32.19 -71.41 54.63
C PRO A 38 -33.53 -70.72 54.34
N GLN A 39 -33.69 -70.09 53.18
CA GLN A 39 -34.97 -69.53 52.74
C GLN A 39 -36.07 -70.61 52.63
N GLY A 40 -35.72 -71.79 52.10
CA GLY A 40 -36.59 -72.96 52.02
C GLY A 40 -37.09 -73.43 53.39
N LEU A 41 -36.18 -73.58 54.37
CA LEU A 41 -36.53 -73.94 55.75
C LEU A 41 -37.45 -72.91 56.42
N LEU A 42 -37.20 -71.62 56.20
CA LEU A 42 -38.04 -70.56 56.72
C LEU A 42 -39.45 -70.58 56.09
N LEU A 43 -39.56 -70.85 54.79
CA LEU A 43 -40.85 -71.00 54.11
C LEU A 43 -41.62 -72.22 54.56
N LEU A 44 -40.94 -73.36 54.77
CA LEU A 44 -41.54 -74.56 55.35
C LEU A 44 -42.14 -74.25 56.72
N ALA A 45 -41.34 -73.62 57.60
CA ALA A 45 -41.75 -73.20 58.94
C ALA A 45 -42.99 -72.29 58.91
N LEU A 46 -43.05 -71.33 57.99
CA LEU A 46 -44.16 -70.38 57.87
C LEU A 46 -45.41 -71.00 57.25
N ASN A 47 -45.25 -71.94 56.32
CA ASN A 47 -46.37 -72.67 55.69
C ASN A 47 -46.99 -73.72 56.62
N LYS A 48 -46.41 -73.97 57.82
CA LYS A 48 -46.88 -74.97 58.80
C LYS A 48 -47.11 -76.35 58.19
N GLU A 49 -46.18 -76.78 57.34
CA GLU A 49 -46.28 -78.01 56.58
C GLU A 49 -46.44 -79.25 57.48
N GLN A 50 -47.44 -80.09 57.19
CA GLN A 50 -47.83 -81.25 58.00
C GLN A 50 -47.19 -82.55 57.51
N VAL A 51 -47.10 -83.55 58.39
CA VAL A 51 -46.64 -84.91 58.07
C VAL A 51 -47.71 -85.64 57.25
N PRO A 52 -47.39 -86.29 56.11
CA PRO A 52 -48.37 -87.02 55.30
C PRO A 52 -49.09 -88.15 56.07
N GLU A 53 -50.42 -88.27 55.94
CA GLU A 53 -51.21 -89.36 56.54
C GLU A 53 -50.95 -90.71 55.83
N ILE A 54 -50.75 -91.77 56.62
CA ILE A 54 -50.54 -93.14 56.12
C ILE A 54 -51.91 -93.77 55.84
N SER A 55 -52.17 -94.22 54.61
CA SER A 55 -53.42 -94.91 54.23
C SER A 55 -53.38 -96.41 54.56
N ASP A 56 -54.55 -97.01 54.83
CA ASP A 56 -54.74 -98.41 55.30
C ASP A 56 -54.16 -99.51 54.38
N ASP A 57 -53.74 -99.18 53.15
CA ASP A 57 -53.10 -100.13 52.23
C ASP A 57 -51.55 -100.11 52.30
N GLY A 58 -50.96 -99.57 53.38
CA GLY A 58 -49.51 -99.63 53.61
C GLY A 58 -48.66 -98.90 52.56
N LYS A 59 -49.29 -98.01 51.77
CA LYS A 59 -48.63 -97.08 50.85
C LYS A 59 -48.94 -95.64 51.28
N PRO A 60 -47.94 -94.74 51.31
CA PRO A 60 -48.16 -93.34 51.66
C PRO A 60 -49.19 -92.72 50.69
N GLY A 61 -50.26 -92.18 51.27
CA GLY A 61 -51.33 -91.53 50.52
C GLY A 61 -50.78 -90.30 49.80
N SER A 62 -50.73 -90.34 48.47
CA SER A 62 -50.42 -89.18 47.66
C SER A 62 -51.59 -88.20 47.68
N SER A 63 -51.53 -87.18 48.53
CA SER A 63 -52.43 -86.03 48.42
C SER A 63 -51.73 -84.70 48.67
N ILE A 64 -51.06 -84.15 47.65
CA ILE A 64 -51.07 -82.70 47.44
C ILE A 64 -51.48 -82.41 45.99
N ASN A 65 -52.61 -81.73 45.89
CA ASN A 65 -53.34 -81.31 44.70
C ASN A 65 -52.47 -80.69 43.60
N ARG A 66 -52.26 -81.43 42.51
CA ARG A 66 -51.88 -80.89 41.19
C ARG A 66 -53.10 -80.28 40.50
N THR A 67 -53.61 -79.15 40.97
CA THR A 67 -54.60 -78.36 40.21
C THR A 67 -53.90 -77.49 39.16
N ARG A 68 -53.63 -78.11 38.00
CA ARG A 68 -53.45 -77.43 36.71
C ARG A 68 -54.74 -76.68 36.38
N ASN A 69 -54.79 -75.37 36.61
CA ASN A 69 -55.74 -74.51 35.92
C ASN A 69 -55.01 -73.52 35.01
N LYS A 70 -54.80 -73.95 33.76
CA LYS A 70 -54.56 -73.07 32.62
C LYS A 70 -55.87 -72.35 32.30
N ARG A 71 -55.95 -71.03 32.55
CA ARG A 71 -56.76 -70.13 31.73
C ARG A 71 -55.88 -69.03 31.14
N ARG A 72 -55.85 -69.02 29.82
CA ARG A 72 -55.15 -68.09 28.92
C ARG A 72 -55.89 -66.74 28.88
N GLY A 73 -55.12 -65.65 28.81
CA GLY A 73 -55.58 -64.40 28.19
C GLY A 73 -55.16 -63.13 28.95
N GLY A 74 -53.98 -62.59 28.65
CA GLY A 74 -53.56 -61.26 29.13
C GLY A 74 -52.05 -61.02 29.03
N LYS A 75 -51.58 -60.50 27.90
CA LYS A 75 -50.19 -60.08 27.68
C LYS A 75 -49.84 -58.89 28.59
N ARG A 76 -48.86 -59.05 29.49
CA ARG A 76 -47.60 -58.26 29.58
C ARG A 76 -46.96 -58.43 30.97
N ARG A 77 -45.62 -58.57 30.94
CA ARG A 77 -44.64 -58.39 32.03
C ARG A 77 -44.44 -59.55 33.02
N GLY A 78 -43.49 -60.42 32.61
CA GLY A 78 -42.27 -60.73 33.36
C GLY A 78 -42.35 -60.94 34.86
N ARG A 79 -42.07 -62.19 35.27
CA ARG A 79 -41.62 -62.63 36.60
C ARG A 79 -42.47 -62.15 37.78
N MET A 80 -43.55 -62.87 38.04
CA MET A 80 -43.97 -63.13 39.42
C MET A 80 -44.38 -64.58 39.60
N ASN A 81 -43.55 -65.28 40.36
CA ASN A 81 -43.89 -66.34 41.31
C ASN A 81 -44.79 -67.47 40.77
N ALA A 82 -44.19 -68.35 39.95
CA ALA A 82 -44.47 -69.76 40.16
C ALA A 82 -44.14 -70.02 41.64
N LYS A 83 -45.10 -70.51 42.44
CA LYS A 83 -44.85 -70.87 43.84
C LYS A 83 -43.63 -71.80 43.85
N LEU A 84 -42.47 -71.28 44.28
CA LEU A 84 -41.26 -72.08 44.42
C LEU A 84 -41.58 -73.12 45.50
N ASN A 85 -41.37 -74.39 45.18
CA ASN A 85 -41.66 -75.45 46.13
C ASN A 85 -40.60 -75.36 47.24
N PRO A 86 -40.96 -75.10 48.51
CA PRO A 86 -39.97 -74.88 49.58
C PRO A 86 -38.97 -76.04 49.74
N VAL A 87 -39.40 -77.26 49.40
CA VAL A 87 -38.56 -78.47 49.41
C VAL A 87 -37.52 -78.47 48.28
N GLU A 88 -37.83 -77.91 47.10
CA GLU A 88 -36.86 -77.79 45.99
C GLU A 88 -35.77 -76.73 46.26
N MET A 89 -36.00 -75.85 47.24
CA MET A 89 -35.02 -74.84 47.65
C MET A 89 -33.96 -75.40 48.59
N LEU A 90 -34.24 -76.52 49.24
CA LEU A 90 -33.31 -77.18 50.15
C LEU A 90 -32.14 -77.79 49.39
N GLU A 91 -30.98 -77.77 50.03
CA GLU A 91 -29.81 -78.51 49.56
C GLU A 91 -30.05 -80.02 49.65
N PRO A 92 -29.56 -80.82 48.69
CA PRO A 92 -29.72 -82.27 48.71
C PRO A 92 -29.21 -82.88 50.02
N ALA A 93 -29.94 -83.86 50.56
CA ALA A 93 -29.63 -84.48 51.85
C ALA A 93 -28.17 -84.97 51.96
N GLY A 94 -27.58 -85.50 50.88
CA GLY A 94 -26.18 -85.94 50.86
C GLY A 94 -25.15 -84.82 50.99
N ASP A 95 -25.39 -83.65 50.36
CA ASP A 95 -24.45 -82.52 50.39
C ASP A 95 -24.41 -81.87 51.78
N VAL A 96 -25.55 -81.80 52.46
CA VAL A 96 -25.69 -81.20 53.80
C VAL A 96 -25.22 -82.15 54.90
N ALA A 97 -25.39 -83.46 54.71
CA ALA A 97 -25.01 -84.48 55.68
C ALA A 97 -23.53 -84.41 56.05
N PHE A 98 -22.65 -84.00 55.13
CA PHE A 98 -21.19 -83.97 55.33
C PHE A 98 -20.56 -82.57 55.25
N SER A 99 -21.37 -81.49 55.29
CA SER A 99 -20.84 -80.12 55.22
C SER A 99 -20.29 -79.66 56.58
N ASP A 100 -18.96 -79.54 56.74
CA ASP A 100 -18.33 -79.00 57.96
C ASP A 100 -18.49 -77.47 58.11
N SER A 101 -18.88 -76.77 57.05
CA SER A 101 -18.99 -75.31 57.03
C SER A 101 -20.31 -74.75 57.57
N GLN A 102 -21.31 -75.60 57.81
CA GLN A 102 -22.65 -75.20 58.21
C GLN A 102 -22.95 -75.58 59.66
N PRO A 103 -23.79 -74.79 60.38
CA PRO A 103 -24.19 -75.13 61.74
C PRO A 103 -24.87 -76.50 61.81
N ASP A 104 -24.53 -77.32 62.80
CA ASP A 104 -25.11 -78.65 63.00
C ASP A 104 -26.65 -78.60 63.11
N ALA A 105 -27.19 -77.54 63.73
CA ALA A 105 -28.63 -77.32 63.82
C ALA A 105 -29.29 -77.11 62.45
N TYR A 106 -28.63 -76.40 61.53
CA TYR A 106 -29.11 -76.23 60.17
C TYR A 106 -29.07 -77.55 59.39
N ARG A 107 -27.96 -78.30 59.51
CA ARG A 107 -27.80 -79.61 58.87
C ARG A 107 -28.87 -80.59 59.33
N LEU A 108 -29.13 -80.63 60.64
CA LEU A 108 -30.20 -81.43 61.23
C LEU A 108 -31.57 -81.03 60.69
N ALA A 109 -31.87 -79.73 60.58
CA ALA A 109 -33.15 -79.24 60.09
C ALA A 109 -33.43 -79.67 58.63
N VAL A 110 -32.44 -79.55 57.74
CA VAL A 110 -32.59 -79.96 56.33
C VAL A 110 -32.80 -81.48 56.22
N LEU A 111 -32.02 -82.28 56.95
CA LEU A 111 -32.14 -83.74 56.93
C LEU A 111 -33.48 -84.23 57.50
N LEU A 112 -34.00 -83.59 58.55
CA LEU A 112 -35.32 -83.91 59.10
C LEU A 112 -36.42 -83.69 58.07
N VAL A 113 -36.38 -82.59 57.32
CA VAL A 113 -37.37 -82.32 56.27
C VAL A 113 -37.31 -83.37 55.16
N HIS A 114 -36.12 -83.71 54.67
CA HIS A 114 -35.96 -84.74 53.64
C HIS A 114 -36.43 -86.11 54.11
N LYS A 115 -36.13 -86.51 55.35
CA LYS A 115 -36.60 -87.78 55.90
C LYS A 115 -38.13 -87.84 56.00
N THR A 116 -38.79 -86.73 56.34
CA THR A 116 -40.26 -86.71 56.49
C THR A 116 -41.04 -86.58 55.18
N LEU A 117 -40.54 -85.78 54.22
CA LEU A 117 -41.28 -85.45 53.00
C LEU A 117 -40.85 -86.31 51.79
N ASN A 118 -39.64 -86.86 51.80
CA ASN A 118 -39.08 -87.68 50.73
C ASN A 118 -38.78 -89.11 51.21
N ALA A 119 -39.65 -89.69 52.05
CA ALA A 119 -39.45 -91.00 52.67
C ALA A 119 -39.21 -92.13 51.64
N ASP A 120 -39.87 -92.07 50.47
CA ASP A 120 -39.72 -93.07 49.39
C ASP A 120 -38.31 -93.07 48.75
N THR A 121 -37.56 -91.98 48.90
CA THR A 121 -36.20 -91.79 48.35
C THR A 121 -35.15 -91.58 49.44
N TRP A 122 -35.49 -91.87 50.70
CA TRP A 122 -34.59 -91.67 51.83
C TRP A 122 -33.47 -92.72 51.83
N ASP A 123 -32.24 -92.24 51.94
CA ASP A 123 -31.07 -93.10 52.07
C ASP A 123 -30.88 -93.52 53.53
N VAL A 124 -30.96 -94.83 53.79
CA VAL A 124 -30.82 -95.40 55.14
C VAL A 124 -29.41 -95.15 55.69
N GLU A 125 -28.40 -94.90 54.84
CA GLU A 125 -27.04 -94.54 55.27
C GLU A 125 -26.96 -93.19 56.00
N LEU A 126 -27.98 -92.32 55.87
CA LEU A 126 -28.04 -91.02 56.55
C LEU A 126 -28.64 -91.10 57.97
N ASP A 127 -29.20 -92.24 58.36
CA ASP A 127 -29.73 -92.44 59.72
C ASP A 127 -28.69 -92.31 60.85
N PRO A 128 -27.45 -92.83 60.73
CA PRO A 128 -26.41 -92.58 61.73
C PRO A 128 -26.01 -91.09 61.83
N VAL A 129 -25.92 -90.37 60.71
CA VAL A 129 -25.61 -88.92 60.71
C VAL A 129 -26.71 -88.12 61.42
N LEU A 130 -27.98 -88.50 61.25
CA LEU A 130 -29.08 -87.92 62.02
C LEU A 130 -28.95 -88.17 63.52
N ILE A 131 -28.44 -89.33 63.94
CA ILE A 131 -28.22 -89.63 65.37
C ILE A 131 -27.06 -88.78 65.91
N GLU A 132 -25.97 -88.64 65.17
CA GLU A 132 -24.83 -87.80 65.54
C GLU A 132 -25.21 -86.31 65.64
N LEU A 133 -25.92 -85.79 64.64
CA LEU A 133 -26.38 -84.40 64.66
C LEU A 133 -27.38 -84.13 65.79
N ARG A 134 -28.23 -85.11 66.15
CA ARG A 134 -29.08 -85.00 67.34
C ARG A 134 -28.25 -84.87 68.62
N GLN A 135 -27.21 -85.69 68.77
CA GLN A 135 -26.30 -85.61 69.92
C GLN A 135 -25.52 -84.28 69.95
N SER A 136 -25.05 -83.79 68.80
CA SER A 136 -24.40 -82.47 68.72
C SER A 136 -25.36 -81.34 69.10
N CYS A 137 -26.62 -81.41 68.63
CA CYS A 137 -27.65 -80.42 68.94
C CYS A 137 -28.10 -80.44 70.41
N GLU A 138 -27.89 -81.53 71.17
CA GLU A 138 -28.12 -81.53 72.63
C GLU A 138 -27.21 -80.53 73.36
N ASN A 139 -26.02 -80.22 72.82
CA ASN A 139 -25.12 -79.21 73.38
C ASN A 139 -25.66 -77.78 73.26
N GLY A 140 -26.67 -77.58 72.40
CA GLY A 140 -27.46 -76.38 72.30
C GLY A 140 -27.58 -75.87 70.86
N ILE A 141 -28.77 -75.36 70.52
CA ILE A 141 -29.09 -74.82 69.18
C ILE A 141 -29.38 -73.32 69.26
N HIS A 142 -29.20 -72.60 68.16
CA HIS A 142 -29.61 -71.19 68.08
C HIS A 142 -31.12 -71.04 68.34
N PRO A 143 -31.59 -70.00 69.07
CA PRO A 143 -33.02 -69.84 69.40
C PRO A 143 -33.95 -69.81 68.19
N ILE A 144 -33.45 -69.42 67.02
CA ILE A 144 -34.24 -69.38 65.79
C ILE A 144 -34.73 -70.78 65.39
N TRP A 145 -33.92 -71.81 65.56
CA TRP A 145 -34.29 -73.18 65.21
C TRP A 145 -35.41 -73.72 66.10
N ALA A 146 -35.39 -73.38 67.39
CA ALA A 146 -36.49 -73.66 68.31
C ALA A 146 -37.78 -72.93 67.90
N LYS A 147 -37.69 -71.65 67.52
CA LYS A 147 -38.84 -70.87 67.02
C LYS A 147 -39.42 -71.42 65.71
N LEU A 148 -38.57 -71.93 64.80
CA LEU A 148 -39.02 -72.55 63.55
C LEU A 148 -39.70 -73.90 63.81
N ALA A 149 -39.19 -74.67 64.78
CA ALA A 149 -39.77 -75.95 65.22
C ALA A 149 -41.16 -75.82 65.85
N GLU A 150 -41.44 -74.73 66.57
CA GLU A 150 -42.79 -74.46 67.10
C GLU A 150 -43.83 -74.29 65.99
N LYS A 151 -43.42 -73.84 64.80
CA LYS A 151 -44.33 -73.53 63.69
C LYS A 151 -44.59 -74.72 62.77
N THR A 152 -43.69 -75.71 62.72
CA THR A 152 -43.84 -76.91 61.88
C THR A 152 -43.64 -78.21 62.63
N PRO A 153 -44.57 -79.18 62.52
CA PRO A 153 -44.40 -80.49 63.13
C PRO A 153 -43.18 -81.25 62.59
N ILE A 154 -42.75 -80.98 61.36
CA ILE A 154 -41.58 -81.60 60.72
C ILE A 154 -40.29 -81.32 61.51
N LEU A 155 -40.13 -80.11 62.04
CA LEU A 155 -38.96 -79.69 62.81
C LEU A 155 -39.16 -79.81 64.32
N ALA A 156 -40.28 -80.38 64.79
CA ALA A 156 -40.64 -80.41 66.21
C ALA A 156 -39.56 -81.01 67.13
N GLN A 157 -38.73 -81.93 66.62
CA GLN A 157 -37.60 -82.48 67.38
C GLN A 157 -36.62 -81.38 67.85
N MET A 158 -36.47 -80.30 67.08
CA MET A 158 -35.56 -79.22 67.43
C MET A 158 -36.06 -78.40 68.61
N ALA A 159 -37.37 -78.37 68.90
CA ALA A 159 -37.92 -77.67 70.07
C ALA A 159 -37.50 -78.35 71.40
N ALA A 160 -37.04 -79.61 71.36
CA ALA A 160 -36.58 -80.33 72.55
C ALA A 160 -35.14 -79.98 72.95
N PHE A 161 -34.33 -79.40 72.06
CA PHE A 161 -32.93 -79.04 72.35
C PHE A 161 -32.82 -77.71 73.12
N LYS A 162 -31.79 -77.58 73.96
CA LYS A 162 -31.50 -76.37 74.72
C LYS A 162 -31.13 -75.21 73.78
N THR A 163 -31.61 -73.99 74.04
CA THR A 163 -31.25 -72.82 73.21
C THR A 163 -30.03 -72.06 73.74
N VAL A 164 -29.04 -71.78 72.87
CA VAL A 164 -27.81 -71.03 73.19
C VAL A 164 -27.56 -69.95 72.13
N ARG A 165 -27.35 -68.69 72.54
CA ARG A 165 -26.94 -67.60 71.63
C ARG A 165 -25.41 -67.41 71.63
N PRO A 166 -24.73 -67.53 70.49
CA PRO A 166 -23.29 -67.23 70.40
C PRO A 166 -23.01 -65.71 70.45
N LYS A 167 -21.93 -65.29 71.12
CA LYS A 167 -21.45 -63.89 71.12
C LYS A 167 -20.68 -63.60 69.81
N VAL A 168 -21.19 -62.72 68.96
CA VAL A 168 -20.47 -62.20 67.77
C VAL A 168 -19.94 -60.80 68.10
N VAL A 169 -18.64 -60.57 67.94
CA VAL A 169 -18.01 -59.25 68.08
C VAL A 169 -18.18 -58.49 66.76
N LYS A 170 -18.83 -57.33 66.78
CA LYS A 170 -18.98 -56.43 65.62
C LYS A 170 -17.84 -55.40 65.64
N SER A 171 -17.06 -55.28 64.57
CA SER A 171 -16.05 -54.22 64.38
C SER A 171 -16.72 -52.92 63.90
N LEU A 172 -16.27 -51.77 64.44
CA LEU A 172 -16.78 -50.44 64.14
C LEU A 172 -15.85 -49.61 63.23
N GLU A 173 -14.73 -50.19 62.78
CA GLU A 173 -13.68 -49.49 62.03
C GLU A 173 -13.54 -50.03 60.60
N LEU A 174 -13.15 -49.16 59.66
CA LEU A 174 -12.74 -49.53 58.30
C LEU A 174 -11.51 -50.44 58.34
N SER A 175 -11.48 -51.44 57.48
CA SER A 175 -10.29 -52.32 57.36
C SER A 175 -9.09 -51.53 56.82
N ALA A 176 -7.89 -51.86 57.31
CA ALA A 176 -6.65 -51.26 56.83
C ALA A 176 -6.45 -51.48 55.32
N ASP A 177 -6.86 -52.64 54.82
CA ASP A 177 -6.83 -52.98 53.40
C ASP A 177 -7.73 -52.04 52.57
N TRP A 178 -8.93 -51.70 53.08
CA TRP A 178 -9.84 -50.79 52.40
C TRP A 178 -9.30 -49.35 52.36
N LEU A 179 -8.72 -48.88 53.47
CA LEU A 179 -8.09 -47.56 53.53
C LEU A 179 -6.90 -47.43 52.54
N SER A 180 -6.10 -48.50 52.41
CA SER A 180 -5.01 -48.51 51.42
C SER A 180 -5.51 -48.52 49.97
N ALA A 181 -6.69 -49.10 49.72
CA ALA A 181 -7.32 -49.13 48.41
C ALA A 181 -8.00 -47.80 48.03
N ALA A 182 -8.21 -46.87 48.98
CA ALA A 182 -8.98 -45.64 48.76
C ALA A 182 -8.28 -44.57 47.90
N TYR A 183 -7.01 -44.79 47.51
CA TYR A 183 -6.21 -43.89 46.67
C TYR A 183 -6.59 -43.97 45.17
N ILE A 184 -7.85 -43.69 44.87
CA ILE A 184 -8.43 -43.80 43.53
C ILE A 184 -8.84 -42.44 42.96
N ASP A 185 -9.00 -42.38 41.64
CA ASP A 185 -9.81 -41.34 41.00
C ASP A 185 -11.30 -41.71 41.13
N PRO A 186 -12.12 -40.91 41.83
CA PRO A 186 -13.55 -41.20 42.02
C PRO A 186 -14.33 -41.34 40.71
N GLN A 187 -13.89 -40.68 39.63
CA GLN A 187 -14.55 -40.74 38.33
C GLN A 187 -14.05 -41.92 37.47
N ASN A 188 -12.96 -42.58 37.88
CA ASN A 188 -12.47 -43.78 37.22
C ASN A 188 -13.24 -45.02 37.70
N MET A 189 -14.20 -45.45 36.88
CA MET A 189 -15.12 -46.53 37.21
C MET A 189 -14.44 -47.88 37.49
N ALA A 190 -13.29 -48.16 36.88
CA ALA A 190 -12.54 -49.39 37.12
C ALA A 190 -11.88 -49.39 38.51
N GLN A 191 -11.29 -48.25 38.90
CA GLN A 191 -10.70 -48.08 40.23
C GLN A 191 -11.77 -48.05 41.32
N LEU A 192 -12.89 -47.39 41.07
CA LEU A 192 -14.05 -47.40 41.95
C LEU A 192 -14.62 -48.81 42.15
N ALA A 193 -14.72 -49.60 41.08
CA ALA A 193 -15.14 -51.01 41.17
C ALA A 193 -14.19 -51.84 42.03
N SER A 194 -12.87 -51.66 41.88
CA SER A 194 -11.90 -52.34 42.73
C SER A 194 -12.00 -51.95 44.20
N LEU A 195 -12.20 -50.67 44.52
CA LEU A 195 -12.36 -50.19 45.90
C LEU A 195 -13.61 -50.79 46.57
N ILE A 196 -14.71 -50.85 45.84
CA ILE A 196 -16.00 -51.30 46.38
C ILE A 196 -16.04 -52.83 46.55
N ASN A 197 -15.25 -53.57 45.76
CA ASN A 197 -15.08 -55.01 45.92
C ASN A 197 -14.16 -55.39 47.10
N THR A 198 -13.37 -54.45 47.63
CA THR A 198 -12.56 -54.65 48.85
C THR A 198 -13.48 -54.68 50.09
N PRO A 199 -13.32 -55.65 51.01
CA PRO A 199 -14.18 -55.76 52.18
C PRO A 199 -14.06 -54.55 53.11
N LEU A 200 -15.18 -53.88 53.36
CA LEU A 200 -15.27 -52.63 54.12
C LEU A 200 -14.82 -52.76 55.59
N GLY A 201 -15.02 -53.93 56.22
CA GLY A 201 -14.68 -54.16 57.64
C GLY A 201 -15.62 -53.50 58.68
N LEU A 202 -16.47 -52.57 58.23
CA LEU A 202 -17.48 -51.87 59.02
C LEU A 202 -18.73 -52.73 59.27
N SER A 203 -19.25 -52.70 60.50
CA SER A 203 -20.59 -53.20 60.82
C SER A 203 -21.66 -52.27 60.26
N ILE A 204 -22.23 -52.62 59.12
CA ILE A 204 -23.35 -51.89 58.50
C ILE A 204 -24.66 -52.69 58.61
N ASP A 205 -25.79 -52.01 58.51
CA ASP A 205 -27.12 -52.60 58.54
C ASP A 205 -27.41 -53.41 57.26
N SER A 206 -28.35 -54.35 57.34
CA SER A 206 -28.64 -55.25 56.22
C SER A 206 -29.16 -54.52 54.97
N GLU A 207 -29.75 -53.33 55.12
CA GLU A 207 -30.20 -52.49 54.00
C GLU A 207 -29.03 -51.86 53.22
N THR A 208 -28.00 -51.37 53.92
CA THR A 208 -26.79 -50.81 53.30
C THR A 208 -25.87 -51.90 52.76
N GLU A 209 -25.75 -53.05 53.44
CA GLU A 209 -25.02 -54.22 52.93
C GLU A 209 -25.64 -54.72 51.62
N LEU A 210 -26.97 -54.77 51.53
CA LEU A 210 -27.70 -55.07 50.31
C LEU A 210 -27.45 -54.02 49.23
N ALA A 211 -27.49 -52.73 49.57
CA ALA A 211 -27.23 -51.64 48.63
C ALA A 211 -25.80 -51.70 48.06
N LEU A 212 -24.79 -51.99 48.90
CA LEU A 212 -23.40 -52.20 48.48
C LEU A 212 -23.27 -53.42 47.57
N SER A 213 -23.88 -54.56 47.92
CA SER A 213 -23.80 -55.78 47.08
C SER A 213 -24.48 -55.60 45.71
N ARG A 214 -25.57 -54.83 45.65
CA ARG A 214 -26.21 -54.43 44.39
C ARG A 214 -25.29 -53.54 43.57
N LEU A 215 -24.62 -52.60 44.24
CA LEU A 215 -23.68 -51.69 43.61
C LEU A 215 -22.45 -52.42 43.04
N GLN A 216 -21.86 -53.37 43.80
CA GLN A 216 -20.81 -54.28 43.34
C GLN A 216 -21.21 -55.01 42.05
N LYS A 217 -22.36 -55.69 42.06
CA LYS A 217 -22.89 -56.40 40.88
C LYS A 217 -23.14 -55.48 39.70
N THR A 218 -23.56 -54.23 39.93
CA THR A 218 -23.77 -53.27 38.84
C THR A 218 -22.47 -52.77 38.24
N LEU A 219 -21.41 -52.62 39.04
CA LEU A 219 -20.09 -52.22 38.56
C LEU A 219 -19.39 -53.36 37.81
N GLU A 220 -19.57 -54.61 38.23
CA GLU A 220 -19.02 -55.80 37.54
C GLU A 220 -19.62 -56.03 36.15
N ASN A 221 -20.90 -55.67 35.95
CA ASN A 221 -21.64 -55.98 34.72
C ASN A 221 -21.70 -54.84 33.69
N ARG A 222 -21.11 -53.67 33.96
CA ARG A 222 -21.24 -52.47 33.10
C ARG A 222 -19.97 -52.12 32.35
N LYS A 223 -20.15 -51.55 31.14
CA LYS A 223 -19.06 -50.94 30.37
C LYS A 223 -18.60 -49.63 31.04
N PRO A 224 -17.29 -49.32 31.03
CA PRO A 224 -16.68 -48.23 31.82
C PRO A 224 -17.23 -46.81 31.54
N ASN A 225 -17.89 -46.56 30.41
CA ASN A 225 -18.20 -45.20 29.95
C ASN A 225 -19.66 -44.73 30.21
N GLN A 226 -20.44 -45.43 31.05
CA GLN A 226 -21.84 -45.05 31.38
C GLN A 226 -22.07 -44.85 32.89
N GLY A 227 -21.01 -44.52 33.64
CA GLY A 227 -21.02 -44.53 35.11
C GLY A 227 -21.65 -43.29 35.76
N SER A 228 -21.26 -42.07 35.37
CA SER A 228 -21.69 -40.83 36.05
C SER A 228 -23.20 -40.57 35.94
N GLU A 229 -23.80 -40.79 34.76
CA GLU A 229 -25.25 -40.70 34.56
C GLU A 229 -26.03 -41.73 35.38
N TRP A 230 -25.41 -42.87 35.71
CA TRP A 230 -26.04 -43.90 36.54
C TRP A 230 -26.05 -43.49 38.02
N PHE A 231 -24.93 -42.97 38.53
CA PHE A 231 -24.85 -42.41 39.89
C PHE A 231 -25.80 -41.23 40.09
N ALA A 232 -25.99 -40.38 39.06
CA ALA A 232 -26.95 -39.29 39.11
C ALA A 232 -28.42 -39.76 39.06
N ARG A 233 -28.73 -40.84 38.34
CA ARG A 233 -30.10 -41.36 38.17
C ARG A 233 -30.57 -42.30 39.28
N ASN A 234 -29.64 -43.03 39.94
CA ASN A 234 -29.97 -43.97 40.99
C ASN A 234 -29.66 -43.34 42.35
N GLN A 235 -30.70 -42.93 43.06
CA GLN A 235 -30.61 -42.42 44.43
C GLN A 235 -30.14 -43.53 45.38
N LEU A 236 -28.83 -43.61 45.61
CA LEU A 236 -28.20 -44.46 46.64
C LEU A 236 -28.33 -43.79 48.01
N ASN A 237 -29.55 -43.39 48.40
CA ASN A 237 -29.77 -42.53 49.57
C ASN A 237 -29.19 -43.17 50.86
N SER A 238 -29.30 -44.48 51.02
CA SER A 238 -28.73 -45.22 52.15
C SER A 238 -27.20 -45.26 52.16
N LEU A 239 -26.53 -45.29 51.00
CA LEU A 239 -25.07 -45.26 50.90
C LEU A 239 -24.50 -43.84 50.96
N ASN A 240 -25.30 -42.84 50.60
CA ASN A 240 -24.93 -41.44 50.67
C ASN A 240 -25.09 -40.86 52.08
N SER A 241 -25.80 -41.53 52.99
CA SER A 241 -26.10 -41.04 54.34
C SER A 241 -25.39 -41.83 55.45
N LEU A 242 -24.27 -42.49 55.14
CA LEU A 242 -23.51 -43.24 56.15
C LEU A 242 -22.88 -42.25 57.16
N THR A 243 -22.83 -42.66 58.42
CA THR A 243 -22.28 -41.87 59.55
C THR A 243 -21.02 -42.52 60.11
N GLY A 244 -20.24 -41.77 60.91
CA GLY A 244 -18.94 -42.20 61.41
C GLY A 244 -17.92 -42.40 60.27
N GLN A 245 -17.10 -43.45 60.35
CA GLN A 245 -16.10 -43.74 59.31
C GLN A 245 -16.71 -44.06 57.93
N GLY A 246 -18.03 -44.37 57.85
CA GLY A 246 -18.74 -44.58 56.60
C GLY A 246 -18.97 -43.31 55.77
N VAL A 247 -18.78 -42.11 56.35
CA VAL A 247 -18.89 -40.82 55.64
C VAL A 247 -17.89 -40.75 54.48
N LEU A 248 -16.70 -41.35 54.63
CA LEU A 248 -15.69 -41.45 53.56
C LEU A 248 -16.22 -42.17 52.33
N VAL A 249 -16.93 -43.29 52.52
CA VAL A 249 -17.58 -44.04 51.43
C VAL A 249 -18.65 -43.18 50.75
N SER A 250 -19.45 -42.45 51.54
CA SER A 250 -20.46 -41.53 51.02
C SER A 250 -19.84 -40.41 50.18
N ALA A 251 -18.71 -39.84 50.63
CA ALA A 251 -18.03 -38.75 49.94
C ALA A 251 -17.44 -39.21 48.60
N ILE A 252 -16.79 -40.38 48.55
CA ILE A 252 -16.24 -40.97 47.32
C ILE A 252 -17.34 -41.28 46.29
N LEU A 253 -18.48 -41.82 46.72
CA LEU A 253 -19.61 -42.11 45.84
C LEU A 253 -20.27 -40.84 45.27
N LEU A 254 -20.37 -39.77 46.07
CA LEU A 254 -20.88 -38.48 45.59
C LEU A 254 -19.91 -37.83 44.60
N ALA A 255 -18.60 -37.96 44.84
CA ALA A 255 -17.57 -37.49 43.91
C ALA A 255 -17.62 -38.25 42.58
N ALA A 256 -17.84 -39.57 42.61
CA ALA A 256 -18.05 -40.40 41.42
C ALA A 256 -19.28 -39.98 40.60
N GLY A 257 -20.32 -39.47 41.27
CA GLY A 257 -21.53 -38.93 40.65
C GLY A 257 -21.44 -37.47 40.20
N GLY A 258 -20.32 -36.78 40.43
CA GLY A 258 -20.15 -35.36 40.09
C GLY A 258 -21.04 -34.42 40.92
N ASN A 259 -21.42 -34.81 42.14
CA ASN A 259 -22.29 -34.02 43.01
C ASN A 259 -21.48 -33.02 43.85
N SER A 260 -21.88 -31.74 43.85
CA SER A 260 -21.20 -30.67 44.60
C SER A 260 -21.21 -30.89 46.12
N SER A 261 -22.12 -31.71 46.65
CA SER A 261 -22.13 -32.11 48.07
C SER A 261 -21.00 -33.06 48.48
N ALA A 262 -20.16 -33.51 47.55
CA ALA A 262 -19.00 -34.35 47.87
C ALA A 262 -17.95 -33.59 48.71
N GLU A 263 -17.69 -32.32 48.39
CA GLU A 263 -16.65 -31.52 49.06
C GLU A 263 -16.93 -31.36 50.56
N SER A 264 -18.18 -31.02 50.94
CA SER A 264 -18.57 -30.87 52.34
C SER A 264 -18.57 -32.19 53.12
N LYS A 265 -18.76 -33.33 52.44
CA LYS A 265 -18.64 -34.65 53.10
C LYS A 265 -17.20 -35.14 53.22
N PHE A 266 -16.31 -34.73 52.31
CA PHE A 266 -14.88 -34.97 52.47
C PHE A 266 -14.33 -34.24 53.70
N GLU A 267 -14.77 -33.01 53.98
CA GLU A 267 -14.41 -32.29 55.21
C GLU A 267 -14.81 -33.06 56.47
N GLY A 268 -16.06 -33.53 56.55
CA GLY A 268 -16.53 -34.36 57.67
C GLY A 268 -15.84 -35.72 57.76
N ALA A 269 -15.42 -36.31 56.64
CA ALA A 269 -14.72 -37.59 56.62
C ALA A 269 -13.28 -37.51 57.18
N ILE A 270 -12.62 -36.34 57.09
CA ILE A 270 -11.26 -36.15 57.61
C ILE A 270 -11.23 -36.28 59.14
N GLU A 271 -12.27 -35.80 59.83
CA GLU A 271 -12.37 -35.88 61.29
C GLU A 271 -12.62 -37.31 61.77
N GLU A 272 -13.45 -38.06 61.05
CA GLU A 272 -13.84 -39.43 61.39
C GLU A 272 -12.79 -40.48 61.00
N VAL A 273 -12.00 -40.22 59.94
CA VAL A 273 -10.97 -41.15 59.43
C VAL A 273 -9.64 -40.42 59.21
N PRO A 274 -8.88 -40.11 60.28
CA PRO A 274 -7.60 -39.39 60.17
C PRO A 274 -6.57 -40.10 59.31
N ALA A 275 -6.62 -41.45 59.27
CA ALA A 275 -5.73 -42.28 58.47
C ALA A 275 -5.92 -42.11 56.94
N ALA A 276 -7.07 -41.59 56.49
CA ALA A 276 -7.37 -41.35 55.07
C ALA A 276 -7.16 -39.89 54.64
N LYS A 277 -6.67 -39.02 55.54
CA LYS A 277 -6.58 -37.57 55.31
C LYS A 277 -5.86 -37.21 54.00
N GLU A 278 -4.74 -37.85 53.69
CA GLU A 278 -3.96 -37.59 52.48
C GLU A 278 -4.71 -37.97 51.19
N ALA A 279 -5.40 -39.12 51.20
CA ALA A 279 -6.25 -39.55 50.09
C ALA A 279 -7.43 -38.59 49.87
N ILE A 280 -8.04 -38.11 50.96
CA ILE A 280 -9.17 -37.17 50.91
C ILE A 280 -8.73 -35.81 50.35
N GLU A 281 -7.64 -35.24 50.87
CA GLU A 281 -7.07 -33.97 50.38
C GLU A 281 -6.68 -34.07 48.90
N GLY A 282 -6.11 -35.20 48.47
CA GLY A 282 -5.80 -35.45 47.06
C GLY A 282 -7.04 -35.53 46.17
N MET A 283 -8.12 -36.17 46.63
CA MET A 283 -9.39 -36.22 45.90
C MET A 283 -10.07 -34.85 45.79
N GLN A 284 -10.02 -34.03 46.86
CA GLN A 284 -10.51 -32.64 46.81
C GLN A 284 -9.70 -31.79 45.82
N LEU A 285 -8.37 -31.93 45.83
CA LEU A 285 -7.49 -31.24 44.87
C LEU A 285 -7.84 -31.63 43.42
N LEU A 286 -8.05 -32.92 43.15
CA LEU A 286 -8.43 -33.41 41.82
C LEU A 286 -9.77 -32.82 41.33
N LEU A 287 -10.76 -32.73 42.21
CA LEU A 287 -12.08 -32.16 41.90
C LEU A 287 -11.99 -30.65 41.62
N SER A 288 -11.25 -29.91 42.44
CA SER A 288 -11.05 -28.46 42.23
C SER A 288 -10.38 -28.13 40.89
N LEU A 289 -9.35 -28.88 40.49
CA LEU A 289 -8.69 -28.70 39.19
C LEU A 289 -9.63 -29.01 38.03
N ARG A 290 -10.45 -30.06 38.14
CA ARG A 290 -11.46 -30.41 37.12
C ARG A 290 -12.58 -29.38 36.98
N SER A 291 -12.81 -28.59 38.02
CA SER A 291 -13.79 -27.49 38.02
C SER A 291 -13.27 -26.20 37.37
N GLY A 292 -11.97 -26.14 37.02
CA GLY A 292 -11.33 -25.02 36.33
C GLY A 292 -10.44 -24.13 37.21
N ASN A 293 -10.15 -24.51 38.45
CA ASN A 293 -9.25 -23.74 39.32
C ASN A 293 -7.79 -24.21 39.14
N SER A 294 -6.94 -23.39 38.50
CA SER A 294 -5.54 -23.71 38.19
C SER A 294 -4.51 -23.36 39.28
N GLU A 295 -4.90 -22.64 40.35
CA GLU A 295 -3.97 -22.11 41.36
C GLU A 295 -3.09 -23.20 42.03
N ASN A 296 -3.60 -24.43 42.13
CA ASN A 296 -2.91 -25.55 42.79
C ASN A 296 -2.39 -26.63 41.80
N ALA A 297 -2.26 -26.32 40.51
CA ALA A 297 -1.81 -27.27 39.49
C ALA A 297 -0.42 -27.85 39.80
N VAL A 298 0.51 -27.02 40.29
CA VAL A 298 1.87 -27.45 40.69
C VAL A 298 1.82 -28.46 41.84
N ARG A 299 0.94 -28.24 42.83
CA ARG A 299 0.75 -29.16 43.97
C ARG A 299 0.23 -30.54 43.51
N ALA A 300 -0.56 -30.58 42.44
CA ALA A 300 -1.06 -31.84 41.88
C ALA A 300 0.01 -32.61 41.07
N ILE A 301 0.93 -31.90 40.42
CA ILE A 301 2.06 -32.48 39.70
C ILE A 301 3.02 -33.20 40.68
N ASP A 302 3.28 -32.58 41.83
CA ASP A 302 4.19 -33.09 42.86
C ASP A 302 3.52 -34.07 43.85
N PHE A 303 2.27 -34.49 43.60
CA PHE A 303 1.54 -35.37 44.52
C PHE A 303 2.26 -36.73 44.66
N PRO A 304 2.54 -37.19 45.89
CA PRO A 304 3.32 -38.39 46.14
C PRO A 304 2.56 -39.68 45.74
N GLY A 305 3.30 -40.71 45.32
CA GLY A 305 2.76 -42.04 45.01
C GLY A 305 2.57 -42.35 43.52
N GLU A 306 2.37 -43.64 43.24
CA GLU A 306 2.10 -44.21 41.90
C GLU A 306 0.69 -44.83 41.79
N HIS A 307 -0.20 -44.50 42.72
CA HIS A 307 -1.56 -45.01 42.76
C HIS A 307 -2.49 -44.23 41.82
N GLY A 308 -3.72 -44.73 41.66
CA GLY A 308 -4.73 -44.19 40.75
C GLY A 308 -4.97 -42.68 40.92
N LEU A 309 -5.08 -42.22 42.18
CA LEU A 309 -5.25 -40.81 42.50
C LEU A 309 -4.06 -39.93 42.06
N ALA A 310 -2.82 -40.35 42.31
CA ALA A 310 -1.62 -39.59 41.96
C ALA A 310 -1.46 -39.49 40.43
N SER A 311 -1.77 -40.57 39.70
CA SER A 311 -1.76 -40.56 38.24
C SER A 311 -2.78 -39.57 37.65
N ALA A 312 -3.98 -39.51 38.21
CA ALA A 312 -5.02 -38.58 37.78
C ALA A 312 -4.67 -37.13 38.10
N LEU A 313 -4.13 -36.86 39.30
CA LEU A 313 -3.66 -35.53 39.71
C LEU A 313 -2.55 -35.01 38.81
N LYS A 314 -1.57 -35.85 38.45
CA LYS A 314 -0.49 -35.47 37.54
C LYS A 314 -1.02 -35.13 36.14
N VAL A 315 -1.91 -35.96 35.58
CA VAL A 315 -2.50 -35.69 34.25
C VAL A 315 -3.29 -34.38 34.24
N VAL A 316 -4.18 -34.18 35.22
CA VAL A 316 -5.01 -32.97 35.29
C VAL A 316 -4.16 -31.74 35.62
N GLY A 317 -3.20 -31.86 36.54
CA GLY A 317 -2.30 -30.76 36.91
C GLY A 317 -1.46 -30.26 35.74
N TRP A 318 -0.92 -31.17 34.91
CA TRP A 318 -0.21 -30.76 33.69
C TRP A 318 -1.15 -30.19 32.62
N GLN A 319 -2.42 -30.60 32.59
CA GLN A 319 -3.40 -30.08 31.63
C GLN A 319 -3.85 -28.65 31.97
N THR A 320 -3.94 -28.30 33.26
CA THR A 320 -4.49 -27.02 33.73
C THR A 320 -3.42 -26.00 34.16
N ILE A 321 -2.13 -26.36 34.07
CA ILE A 321 -1.03 -25.45 34.41
C ILE A 321 -1.04 -24.21 33.51
N ASP A 322 -0.95 -23.03 34.12
CA ASP A 322 -0.81 -21.76 33.42
C ASP A 322 0.63 -21.57 32.90
N LEU A 323 0.78 -20.74 31.88
CA LEU A 323 2.06 -20.55 31.20
C LEU A 323 3.14 -19.99 32.15
N GLN A 324 2.79 -19.05 33.04
CA GLN A 324 3.74 -18.43 33.98
C GLN A 324 4.29 -19.46 34.99
N SER A 325 3.42 -20.28 35.58
CA SER A 325 3.87 -21.37 36.48
C SER A 325 4.69 -22.43 35.74
N ALA A 326 4.36 -22.73 34.48
CA ALA A 326 5.08 -23.69 33.67
C ALA A 326 6.52 -23.23 33.30
N ILE A 327 6.72 -21.94 33.03
CA ILE A 327 8.05 -21.36 32.76
C ILE A 327 8.99 -21.49 33.98
N GLY A 328 8.44 -21.52 35.19
CA GLY A 328 9.21 -21.71 36.43
C GLY A 328 9.76 -23.13 36.65
N LEU A 329 9.33 -24.11 35.84
CA LEU A 329 9.73 -25.52 35.97
C LEU A 329 10.99 -25.84 35.17
N LYS A 330 11.74 -26.87 35.60
CA LYS A 330 12.94 -27.32 34.87
C LYS A 330 12.56 -28.07 33.59
N GLU A 331 13.40 -28.00 32.56
CA GLU A 331 13.20 -28.68 31.28
C GLU A 331 12.86 -30.18 31.43
N LYS A 332 13.55 -30.87 32.34
CA LYS A 332 13.30 -32.29 32.63
C LYS A 332 11.90 -32.56 33.18
N GLN A 333 11.34 -31.63 33.96
CA GLN A 333 9.98 -31.76 34.49
C GLN A 333 8.95 -31.53 33.38
N ILE A 334 9.20 -30.54 32.51
CA ILE A 334 8.33 -30.23 31.36
C ILE A 334 8.33 -31.41 30.36
N SER A 335 9.48 -32.04 30.08
CA SER A 335 9.52 -33.22 29.20
C SER A 335 8.76 -34.42 29.78
N LEU A 336 8.89 -34.67 31.09
CA LEU A 336 8.11 -35.70 31.78
C LEU A 336 6.61 -35.38 31.74
N GLY A 337 6.23 -34.11 31.92
CA GLY A 337 4.85 -33.65 31.78
C GLY A 337 4.28 -33.89 30.38
N LEU A 338 5.05 -33.59 29.33
CA LEU A 338 4.66 -33.89 27.94
C LEU A 338 4.49 -35.39 27.69
N GLU A 339 5.35 -36.24 28.24
CA GLU A 339 5.19 -37.71 28.15
C GLU A 339 3.90 -38.18 28.81
N ILE A 340 3.60 -37.68 30.02
CA ILE A 340 2.38 -38.00 30.77
C ILE A 340 1.14 -37.58 29.97
N ILE A 341 1.12 -36.35 29.45
CA ILE A 341 -0.01 -35.83 28.65
C ILE A 341 -0.17 -36.59 27.32
N ASN A 342 0.92 -36.85 26.61
CA ASN A 342 0.88 -37.59 25.35
C ASN A 342 0.40 -39.03 25.57
N SER A 343 0.82 -39.67 26.67
CA SER A 343 0.34 -41.02 27.03
C SER A 343 -1.15 -41.06 27.34
N ALA A 344 -1.73 -39.93 27.78
CA ALA A 344 -3.16 -39.75 27.99
C ALA A 344 -3.92 -39.35 26.70
N GLY A 345 -3.23 -39.12 25.58
CA GLY A 345 -3.82 -38.72 24.30
C GLY A 345 -4.32 -37.27 24.25
N LEU A 346 -3.79 -36.40 25.12
CA LEU A 346 -4.16 -34.98 25.21
C LEU A 346 -3.08 -34.09 24.57
N ILE A 347 -3.43 -32.87 24.16
CA ILE A 347 -2.51 -31.87 23.58
C ILE A 347 -2.31 -30.75 24.61
N ALA A 348 -1.06 -30.38 24.89
CA ALA A 348 -0.75 -29.31 25.83
C ALA A 348 0.07 -28.18 25.18
N GLU A 349 -0.64 -27.24 24.55
CA GLU A 349 -0.05 -26.10 23.86
C GLU A 349 0.77 -25.21 24.80
N ASN A 350 0.27 -24.86 25.99
CA ASN A 350 1.01 -24.02 26.95
C ASN A 350 2.31 -24.67 27.43
N LEU A 351 2.32 -25.99 27.54
CA LEU A 351 3.47 -26.77 28.01
C LEU A 351 4.55 -26.87 26.91
N LEU A 352 4.13 -26.87 25.65
CA LEU A 352 5.00 -26.75 24.48
C LEU A 352 5.63 -25.35 24.37
N TRP A 353 4.87 -24.28 24.62
CA TRP A 353 5.39 -22.91 24.68
C TRP A 353 6.33 -22.67 25.87
N ALA A 354 6.02 -23.24 27.04
CA ALA A 354 6.91 -23.23 28.21
C ALA A 354 8.21 -24.02 27.97
N LYS A 355 8.13 -25.16 27.26
CA LYS A 355 9.32 -25.88 26.82
C LYS A 355 10.19 -25.01 25.93
N LEU A 356 9.59 -24.30 24.98
CA LEU A 356 10.31 -23.43 24.05
C LEU A 356 11.02 -22.27 24.76
N SER A 357 10.39 -21.63 25.75
CA SER A 357 11.02 -20.57 26.54
C SER A 357 12.16 -21.08 27.45
N VAL A 358 12.00 -22.25 28.08
CA VAL A 358 13.07 -22.88 28.87
C VAL A 358 14.24 -23.32 27.98
N MET A 359 13.96 -23.92 26.81
CA MET A 359 14.99 -24.28 25.83
C MET A 359 15.75 -23.05 25.34
N HIS A 360 15.05 -21.94 25.09
CA HIS A 360 15.68 -20.66 24.75
C HIS A 360 16.62 -20.13 25.85
N SER A 361 16.27 -20.32 27.13
CA SER A 361 17.12 -19.95 28.26
C SER A 361 18.40 -20.81 28.35
N SER A 362 18.34 -22.05 27.86
CA SER A 362 19.43 -23.03 27.89
C SER A 362 20.44 -22.94 26.71
N SER A 363 20.26 -22.00 25.78
CA SER A 363 21.13 -21.75 24.60
C SER A 363 21.13 -22.82 23.49
N ASP A 364 20.12 -23.69 23.41
CA ASP A 364 20.00 -24.73 22.36
C ASP A 364 19.11 -24.23 21.18
N ILE A 365 19.68 -23.36 20.34
CA ILE A 365 18.94 -22.50 19.38
C ILE A 365 18.25 -23.30 18.26
N GLU A 366 18.96 -24.22 17.58
CA GLU A 366 18.41 -24.97 16.43
C GLU A 366 17.21 -25.86 16.79
N LYS A 367 17.20 -26.43 18.00
CA LYS A 367 16.07 -27.26 18.45
C LYS A 367 14.87 -26.41 18.82
N SER A 368 15.08 -25.19 19.31
CA SER A 368 14.02 -24.25 19.64
C SER A 368 13.29 -23.75 18.38
N GLU A 369 14.03 -23.51 17.27
CA GLU A 369 13.44 -23.10 15.98
C GLU A 369 12.66 -24.23 15.30
N ASN A 370 13.20 -25.46 15.32
CA ASN A 370 12.48 -26.62 14.81
C ASN A 370 11.15 -26.85 15.56
N LEU A 371 11.17 -26.67 16.88
CA LEU A 371 9.97 -26.77 17.71
C LEU A 371 8.97 -25.65 17.38
N LEU A 372 9.44 -24.40 17.20
CA LEU A 372 8.63 -23.25 16.81
C LEU A 372 7.87 -23.48 15.49
N SER A 373 8.53 -24.06 14.48
CA SER A 373 7.95 -24.28 13.15
C SER A 373 6.67 -25.14 13.15
N SER A 374 6.50 -25.97 14.18
CA SER A 374 5.35 -26.86 14.35
C SER A 374 4.18 -26.24 15.13
N MET A 375 4.32 -25.01 15.62
CA MET A 375 3.37 -24.34 16.51
C MET A 375 2.54 -23.25 15.83
N LYS A 376 1.47 -22.80 16.50
CA LYS A 376 0.62 -21.68 16.07
C LYS A 376 0.42 -20.69 17.21
N ILE A 377 0.35 -19.40 16.85
CA ILE A 377 0.11 -18.32 17.81
C ILE A 377 -1.40 -18.23 18.05
N VAL A 378 -1.81 -18.35 19.32
CA VAL A 378 -3.21 -18.31 19.77
C VAL A 378 -3.38 -17.21 20.81
N GLU A 379 -2.47 -17.14 21.78
CA GLU A 379 -2.46 -16.15 22.85
C GLU A 379 -1.36 -15.08 22.64
N ALA A 380 -1.52 -13.91 23.24
CA ALA A 380 -0.53 -12.82 23.14
C ALA A 380 0.82 -13.19 23.76
N GLU A 381 0.81 -14.02 24.81
CA GLU A 381 2.02 -14.51 25.48
C GLU A 381 2.85 -15.43 24.55
N HIS A 382 2.20 -16.17 23.65
CA HIS A 382 2.88 -17.00 22.65
C HIS A 382 3.71 -16.15 21.68
N LEU A 383 3.20 -14.96 21.30
CA LEU A 383 3.92 -14.04 20.42
C LEU A 383 5.18 -13.50 21.09
N GLN A 384 5.12 -13.09 22.36
CA GLN A 384 6.29 -12.60 23.10
C GLN A 384 7.40 -13.66 23.12
N ILE A 385 7.05 -14.90 23.45
CA ILE A 385 8.01 -16.01 23.47
C ILE A 385 8.57 -16.28 22.06
N ALA A 386 7.72 -16.26 21.02
CA ALA A 386 8.17 -16.44 19.64
C ALA A 386 9.13 -15.32 19.20
N LEU A 387 8.83 -14.06 19.52
CA LEU A 387 9.68 -12.92 19.23
C LEU A 387 11.03 -13.03 19.95
N ASP A 388 11.05 -13.45 21.22
CA ASP A 388 12.29 -13.66 21.97
C ASP A 388 13.20 -14.71 21.29
N VAL A 389 12.62 -15.83 20.84
CA VAL A 389 13.35 -16.87 20.10
C VAL A 389 13.91 -16.33 18.78
N LEU A 390 13.06 -15.73 17.95
CA LEU A 390 13.44 -15.19 16.65
C LEU A 390 14.47 -14.04 16.77
N SER A 391 14.44 -13.29 17.87
CA SER A 391 15.36 -12.16 18.08
C SER A 391 16.83 -12.57 18.25
N LYS A 392 17.12 -13.84 18.56
CA LYS A 392 18.51 -14.34 18.68
C LYS A 392 19.05 -14.94 17.38
N ASN A 393 18.19 -15.42 16.50
CA ASN A 393 18.59 -16.10 15.28
C ASN A 393 17.57 -15.80 14.17
N ASN A 394 17.98 -15.02 13.17
CA ASN A 394 17.15 -14.68 12.00
C ASN A 394 17.19 -15.83 10.98
N SER A 395 16.76 -17.03 11.37
CA SER A 395 16.68 -18.17 10.44
C SER A 395 15.57 -17.97 9.41
N GLU A 396 15.83 -18.37 8.16
CA GLU A 396 14.87 -18.29 7.06
C GLU A 396 13.59 -19.10 7.33
N SER A 397 13.70 -20.21 8.07
CA SER A 397 12.55 -21.02 8.49
C SER A 397 11.68 -20.32 9.52
N GLY A 398 12.29 -19.62 10.50
CA GLY A 398 11.56 -18.88 11.52
C GLY A 398 10.86 -17.65 10.95
N THR A 399 11.48 -16.98 9.99
CA THR A 399 10.91 -15.81 9.32
C THR A 399 9.72 -16.19 8.43
N GLN A 400 9.84 -17.27 7.66
CA GLN A 400 8.74 -17.79 6.84
C GLN A 400 7.56 -18.24 7.71
N TRP A 401 7.81 -18.92 8.83
CA TRP A 401 6.76 -19.31 9.78
C TRP A 401 6.00 -18.09 10.31
N LEU A 402 6.69 -17.02 10.73
CA LEU A 402 6.01 -15.81 11.21
C LEU A 402 5.22 -15.13 10.09
N ALA A 403 5.76 -15.09 8.86
CA ALA A 403 5.06 -14.54 7.69
C ALA A 403 3.68 -15.19 7.45
N GLU A 404 3.60 -16.51 7.58
CA GLU A 404 2.34 -17.26 7.42
C GLU A 404 1.32 -16.92 8.52
N GLN A 405 1.79 -16.61 9.72
CA GLN A 405 0.94 -16.27 10.87
C GLN A 405 0.52 -14.79 10.92
N ILE A 406 1.25 -13.86 10.26
CA ILE A 406 0.95 -12.41 10.28
C ILE A 406 -0.50 -12.12 9.91
N ASN A 407 -1.07 -12.86 8.95
CA ASN A 407 -2.45 -12.70 8.51
C ASN A 407 -3.50 -13.06 9.59
N GLY A 408 -3.15 -13.88 10.58
CA GLY A 408 -4.00 -14.23 11.73
C GLY A 408 -3.87 -13.28 12.93
N LEU A 409 -2.82 -12.45 12.99
CA LEU A 409 -2.54 -11.59 14.15
C LEU A 409 -3.52 -10.41 14.29
N GLY A 410 -3.89 -10.10 15.54
CA GLY A 410 -4.64 -8.91 15.93
C GLY A 410 -3.77 -7.65 15.99
N ALA A 411 -4.38 -6.47 16.20
CA ALA A 411 -3.68 -5.18 16.08
C ALA A 411 -2.52 -5.00 17.08
N ASP A 412 -2.67 -5.42 18.34
CA ASP A 412 -1.60 -5.28 19.36
C ASP A 412 -0.40 -6.20 19.09
N ALA A 413 -0.68 -7.40 18.57
CA ALA A 413 0.34 -8.32 18.10
C ALA A 413 1.11 -7.75 16.89
N LEU A 414 0.42 -7.09 15.96
CA LEU A 414 1.06 -6.45 14.83
C LEU A 414 1.95 -5.28 15.25
N VAL A 415 1.55 -4.48 16.24
CA VAL A 415 2.38 -3.41 16.81
C VAL A 415 3.70 -3.97 17.34
N SER A 416 3.65 -5.03 18.13
CA SER A 416 4.85 -5.66 18.72
C SER A 416 5.78 -6.25 17.65
N VAL A 417 5.24 -6.82 16.58
CA VAL A 417 6.05 -7.24 15.41
C VAL A 417 6.71 -6.03 14.73
N THR A 418 5.98 -4.94 14.47
CA THR A 418 6.54 -3.75 13.80
C THR A 418 7.65 -3.05 14.59
N GLU A 419 7.54 -3.04 15.92
CA GLU A 419 8.51 -2.40 16.83
C GLU A 419 9.80 -3.21 17.03
N SER A 420 9.76 -4.52 16.75
CA SER A 420 10.90 -5.40 16.99
C SER A 420 12.03 -5.22 15.97
N ILE A 421 13.02 -4.38 16.32
CA ILE A 421 14.16 -4.00 15.43
C ILE A 421 14.96 -5.20 14.91
N LYS A 422 15.01 -6.29 15.68
CA LYS A 422 15.81 -7.48 15.36
C LYS A 422 15.20 -8.36 14.26
N LEU A 423 13.90 -8.25 14.01
CA LEU A 423 13.26 -8.98 12.92
C LEU A 423 13.66 -8.42 11.54
N PRO A 424 13.64 -9.27 10.49
CA PRO A 424 13.80 -8.81 9.11
C PRO A 424 12.83 -7.68 8.75
N LEU A 425 13.31 -6.76 7.91
CA LEU A 425 12.55 -5.59 7.47
C LEU A 425 11.22 -6.01 6.81
N GLU A 426 11.25 -7.01 5.92
CA GLU A 426 10.09 -7.48 5.16
C GLU A 426 8.91 -7.91 6.04
N LEU A 427 9.20 -8.61 7.15
CA LEU A 427 8.19 -9.04 8.11
C LEU A 427 7.59 -7.85 8.85
N ARG A 428 8.43 -6.91 9.28
CA ARG A 428 7.97 -5.70 9.96
C ARG A 428 7.12 -4.83 9.02
N SER A 429 7.51 -4.72 7.74
CA SER A 429 6.75 -4.01 6.70
C SER A 429 5.41 -4.65 6.40
N SER A 430 5.36 -5.98 6.24
CA SER A 430 4.10 -6.71 6.03
C SER A 430 3.15 -6.56 7.23
N ALA A 431 3.68 -6.62 8.46
CA ALA A 431 2.91 -6.38 9.67
C ALA A 431 2.37 -4.93 9.72
N ALA A 432 3.19 -3.93 9.33
CA ALA A 432 2.80 -2.53 9.29
C ALA A 432 1.70 -2.25 8.25
N LYS A 433 1.81 -2.82 7.04
CA LYS A 433 0.81 -2.72 5.97
C LYS A 433 -0.54 -3.30 6.42
N LYS A 434 -0.51 -4.43 7.14
CA LYS A 434 -1.71 -5.04 7.71
C LYS A 434 -2.29 -4.21 8.86
N LEU A 435 -1.44 -3.68 9.75
CA LEU A 435 -1.86 -2.80 10.84
C LEU A 435 -2.58 -1.55 10.31
N GLN A 436 -2.06 -0.95 9.23
CA GLN A 436 -2.70 0.19 8.56
C GLN A 436 -4.12 -0.13 8.07
N ALA A 437 -4.34 -1.35 7.56
CA ALA A 437 -5.63 -1.78 7.05
C ALA A 437 -6.66 -2.07 8.17
N ILE A 438 -6.20 -2.61 9.31
CA ILE A 438 -7.07 -3.00 10.43
C ILE A 438 -7.36 -1.82 11.37
N ASP A 439 -6.33 -1.10 11.80
CA ASP A 439 -6.43 -0.04 12.81
C ASP A 439 -5.48 1.12 12.48
N LYS A 440 -6.01 2.12 11.78
CA LYS A 440 -5.28 3.36 11.45
C LYS A 440 -4.82 4.12 12.69
N GLY A 441 -5.52 4.00 13.83
CA GLY A 441 -5.18 4.70 15.06
C GLY A 441 -3.91 4.15 15.69
N LYS A 442 -3.80 2.82 15.81
CA LYS A 442 -2.57 2.16 16.27
C LYS A 442 -1.43 2.29 15.27
N TRP A 443 -1.72 2.20 13.97
CA TRP A 443 -0.73 2.45 12.91
C TRP A 443 -0.08 3.83 13.03
N LYS A 444 -0.86 4.88 13.32
CA LYS A 444 -0.33 6.23 13.51
C LYS A 444 0.67 6.34 14.68
N LYS A 445 0.52 5.53 15.73
CA LYS A 445 1.44 5.55 16.88
C LYS A 445 2.81 4.96 16.56
N VAL A 446 2.88 4.00 15.64
CA VAL A 446 4.13 3.35 15.24
C VAL A 446 4.84 4.03 14.08
N LEU A 447 4.28 5.11 13.49
CA LEU A 447 4.86 5.86 12.37
C LEU A 447 6.35 6.22 12.54
N PRO A 448 6.83 6.68 13.71
CA PRO A 448 8.25 6.97 13.91
C PRO A 448 9.18 5.77 13.70
N HIS A 449 8.68 4.54 13.88
CA HIS A 449 9.42 3.30 13.62
C HIS A 449 9.29 2.82 12.17
N LEU A 450 8.26 3.27 11.46
CA LEU A 450 8.00 2.91 10.07
C LEU A 450 8.80 3.75 9.09
N VAL A 451 9.06 5.02 9.39
CA VAL A 451 9.88 5.91 8.55
C VAL A 451 11.27 5.31 8.27
N PRO A 452 12.11 4.99 9.28
CA PRO A 452 13.43 4.38 9.03
C PRO A 452 13.33 2.99 8.40
N LEU A 453 12.27 2.24 8.69
CA LEU A 453 12.04 0.93 8.09
C LEU A 453 11.81 1.02 6.57
N TYR A 454 10.94 1.92 6.11
CA TYR A 454 10.66 2.06 4.68
C TYR A 454 11.83 2.65 3.90
N ILE A 455 12.69 3.44 4.54
CA ILE A 455 13.95 3.91 3.95
C ILE A 455 14.89 2.72 3.71
N LEU A 456 15.08 1.86 4.70
CA LEU A 456 15.94 0.68 4.58
C LEU A 456 15.41 -0.33 3.56
N GLU A 457 14.09 -0.47 3.42
CA GLU A 457 13.46 -1.28 2.37
C GLU A 457 13.46 -0.63 0.97
N SER A 458 13.77 0.67 0.88
CA SER A 458 13.60 1.48 -0.35
C SER A 458 12.14 1.54 -0.84
N ASP A 459 11.14 1.48 0.06
CA ASP A 459 9.70 1.61 -0.28
C ASP A 459 9.27 3.09 -0.19
N SER A 460 9.55 3.85 -1.26
CA SER A 460 9.23 5.29 -1.33
C SER A 460 7.73 5.59 -1.24
N VAL A 461 6.86 4.69 -1.71
CA VAL A 461 5.40 4.88 -1.67
C VAL A 461 4.88 4.80 -0.24
N MET A 462 5.33 3.81 0.53
CA MET A 462 4.92 3.68 1.92
C MET A 462 5.58 4.73 2.82
N LEU A 463 6.81 5.15 2.50
CA LEU A 463 7.45 6.30 3.14
C LEU A 463 6.60 7.57 2.98
N THR A 464 6.19 7.92 1.76
CA THR A 464 5.33 9.09 1.51
C THR A 464 4.01 9.00 2.26
N LYS A 465 3.34 7.84 2.25
CA LYS A 465 2.08 7.65 3.00
C LYS A 465 2.26 7.82 4.51
N SER A 466 3.38 7.35 5.06
CA SER A 466 3.74 7.56 6.46
C SER A 466 3.94 9.04 6.76
N LEU A 467 4.76 9.74 5.96
CA LEU A 467 5.05 11.16 6.15
C LEU A 467 3.79 12.04 6.03
N MET A 468 2.93 11.78 5.04
CA MET A 468 1.62 12.43 4.91
C MET A 468 0.72 12.22 6.14
N ALA A 469 0.78 11.05 6.77
CA ALA A 469 -0.03 10.74 7.94
C ALA A 469 0.49 11.38 9.23
N ILE A 470 1.80 11.60 9.34
CA ILE A 470 2.44 12.37 10.42
C ILE A 470 2.08 13.85 10.26
N ASN A 471 2.15 14.38 9.03
CA ASN A 471 1.91 15.78 8.71
C ASN A 471 2.83 16.77 9.47
N GLU A 472 4.09 16.37 9.70
CA GLU A 472 5.13 17.19 10.34
C GLU A 472 6.42 17.16 9.51
N THR A 473 6.44 17.90 8.39
CA THR A 473 7.63 18.04 7.54
C THR A 473 8.86 18.50 8.33
N THR A 474 8.65 19.30 9.38
CA THR A 474 9.71 19.83 10.24
C THR A 474 10.53 18.77 10.96
N SER A 475 9.91 17.63 11.25
CA SER A 475 10.52 16.53 12.00
C SER A 475 11.31 15.57 11.10
N TYR A 476 10.99 15.54 9.79
CA TYR A 476 11.54 14.58 8.82
C TYR A 476 11.91 15.22 7.46
N PRO A 477 12.77 16.26 7.43
CA PRO A 477 13.07 16.98 6.19
C PRO A 477 13.85 16.12 5.18
N TRP A 478 14.85 15.38 5.63
CA TRP A 478 15.69 14.52 4.77
C TRP A 478 14.88 13.38 4.13
N GLU A 479 13.99 12.77 4.90
CA GLU A 479 13.11 11.71 4.47
C GLU A 479 12.04 12.22 3.49
N THR A 480 11.58 13.46 3.68
CA THR A 480 10.66 14.12 2.74
C THR A 480 11.32 14.38 1.39
N ILE A 481 12.59 14.80 1.38
CA ILE A 481 13.36 15.02 0.14
C ILE A 481 13.65 13.69 -0.56
N LEU A 482 13.99 12.65 0.21
CA LEU A 482 14.14 11.29 -0.32
C LEU A 482 12.85 10.83 -1.00
N ALA A 483 11.71 11.01 -0.33
CA ALA A 483 10.40 10.70 -0.88
C ALA A 483 10.13 11.48 -2.17
N TYR A 484 10.42 12.78 -2.21
CA TYR A 484 10.24 13.61 -3.41
C TYR A 484 11.00 13.07 -4.63
N HIS A 485 12.27 12.66 -4.47
CA HIS A 485 13.08 12.17 -5.58
C HIS A 485 12.80 10.72 -6.00
N LEU A 486 12.39 9.86 -5.07
CA LEU A 486 12.20 8.43 -5.32
C LEU A 486 10.74 8.01 -5.53
N HIS A 487 9.77 8.88 -5.27
CA HIS A 487 8.37 8.51 -5.44
C HIS A 487 8.05 8.20 -6.92
N PRO A 488 7.42 7.04 -7.21
CA PRO A 488 7.01 6.73 -8.57
C PRO A 488 5.95 7.71 -9.06
N ALA A 489 5.89 7.90 -10.36
CA ALA A 489 4.90 8.76 -10.98
C ALA A 489 3.49 8.25 -10.72
N ILE A 490 2.59 9.15 -10.35
CA ILE A 490 1.23 8.84 -9.92
C ILE A 490 0.21 9.83 -10.49
N SER A 491 -1.04 9.36 -10.54
CA SER A 491 -2.18 10.17 -11.00
C SER A 491 -2.93 10.88 -9.85
N ASN A 492 -2.56 10.62 -8.59
CA ASN A 492 -3.24 11.22 -7.43
C ASN A 492 -2.75 12.65 -7.18
N ASN A 493 -3.55 13.65 -7.55
CA ASN A 493 -3.20 15.06 -7.39
C ASN A 493 -2.87 15.46 -5.95
N ASP A 494 -3.57 14.93 -4.95
CA ASP A 494 -3.34 15.29 -3.53
C ASP A 494 -1.92 14.90 -3.07
N THR A 495 -1.43 13.74 -3.51
CA THR A 495 -0.07 13.29 -3.17
C THR A 495 0.98 14.10 -3.92
N VAL A 496 0.72 14.48 -5.17
CA VAL A 496 1.63 15.32 -5.97
C VAL A 496 1.74 16.72 -5.38
N GLU A 497 0.61 17.32 -5.00
CA GLU A 497 0.57 18.62 -4.34
C GLU A 497 1.32 18.59 -3.01
N TRP A 498 1.04 17.59 -2.16
CA TRP A 498 1.76 17.39 -0.91
C TRP A 498 3.28 17.22 -1.10
N LEU A 499 3.71 16.37 -2.05
CA LEU A 499 5.14 16.19 -2.34
C LEU A 499 5.82 17.52 -2.68
N ASN A 500 5.15 18.37 -3.47
CA ASN A 500 5.69 19.66 -3.89
C ASN A 500 5.74 20.69 -2.76
N GLU A 501 4.70 20.77 -1.95
CA GLU A 501 4.63 21.70 -0.82
C GLU A 501 5.58 21.30 0.30
N SER A 502 5.54 20.03 0.73
CA SER A 502 6.40 19.51 1.79
C SER A 502 7.86 19.46 1.37
N HIS A 503 8.18 19.24 0.09
CA HIS A 503 9.56 19.38 -0.41
C HIS A 503 10.09 20.80 -0.21
N ALA A 504 9.31 21.82 -0.58
CA ALA A 504 9.72 23.22 -0.42
C ALA A 504 9.94 23.61 1.05
N GLU A 505 9.13 23.08 1.97
CA GLU A 505 9.31 23.23 3.41
C GLU A 505 10.54 22.49 3.92
N ALA A 506 10.73 21.23 3.51
CA ALA A 506 11.84 20.38 3.94
C ALA A 506 13.20 21.00 3.57
N ILE A 507 13.32 21.53 2.35
CA ILE A 507 14.54 22.21 1.87
C ILE A 507 14.93 23.37 2.79
N ALA A 508 13.96 24.16 3.26
CA ALA A 508 14.25 25.30 4.12
C ALA A 508 14.88 24.89 5.48
N LEU A 509 14.79 23.63 5.86
CA LEU A 509 15.18 23.11 7.18
C LEU A 509 16.43 22.22 7.16
N ILE A 510 16.92 21.78 5.98
CA ILE A 510 18.01 20.80 5.87
C ILE A 510 19.27 21.21 6.63
N GLY A 511 19.65 22.50 6.58
CA GLY A 511 20.88 22.98 7.22
C GLY A 511 20.86 22.97 8.75
N ASP A 512 19.68 22.95 9.36
CA ASP A 512 19.48 23.01 10.81
C ASP A 512 19.21 21.62 11.43
N VAL A 513 18.95 20.60 10.61
CA VAL A 513 18.53 19.26 11.05
C VAL A 513 19.61 18.23 10.76
N LYS A 514 19.91 17.40 11.77
CA LYS A 514 20.87 16.30 11.63
C LYS A 514 20.36 15.26 10.65
N THR A 515 21.28 14.68 9.88
CA THR A 515 20.99 13.57 8.98
C THR A 515 20.49 12.34 9.75
N PRO A 516 19.49 11.60 9.24
CA PRO A 516 18.99 10.39 9.87
C PRO A 516 20.09 9.33 10.05
N GLU A 517 20.05 8.55 11.14
CA GLU A 517 21.05 7.50 11.40
C GLU A 517 21.03 6.37 10.36
N CYS A 518 19.91 6.19 9.65
CA CYS A 518 19.76 5.20 8.59
C CYS A 518 20.38 5.63 7.25
N PHE A 519 20.81 6.89 7.11
CA PHE A 519 21.42 7.38 5.88
C PHE A 519 22.93 7.11 5.87
N THR A 520 23.42 6.51 4.79
CA THR A 520 24.86 6.44 4.54
C THR A 520 25.40 7.80 4.08
N PRO A 521 26.71 8.08 4.21
CA PRO A 521 27.32 9.30 3.67
C PRO A 521 27.12 9.46 2.15
N LEU A 522 26.93 8.34 1.44
CA LEU A 522 26.61 8.34 0.02
C LEU A 522 25.17 8.80 -0.24
N VAL A 523 24.19 8.31 0.52
CA VAL A 523 22.78 8.74 0.41
C VAL A 523 22.66 10.25 0.63
N THR A 524 23.29 10.78 1.67
CA THR A 524 23.29 12.23 1.94
C THR A 524 23.93 13.00 0.80
N SER A 525 25.09 12.56 0.31
CA SER A 525 25.78 13.19 -0.81
C SER A 525 24.95 13.18 -2.10
N LEU A 526 24.25 12.08 -2.41
CA LEU A 526 23.40 11.97 -3.60
C LEU A 526 22.17 12.88 -3.51
N LEU A 527 21.52 12.94 -2.35
CA LEU A 527 20.39 13.87 -2.13
C LEU A 527 20.86 15.33 -2.21
N SER A 528 22.02 15.64 -1.62
CA SER A 528 22.65 16.96 -1.75
C SER A 528 22.94 17.31 -3.21
N VAL A 529 23.40 16.35 -4.01
CA VAL A 529 23.63 16.53 -5.46
C VAL A 529 22.32 16.79 -6.21
N LEU A 530 21.25 16.04 -5.91
CA LEU A 530 19.93 16.21 -6.53
C LEU A 530 19.28 17.56 -6.19
N GLU A 531 19.50 18.07 -4.98
CA GLU A 531 19.04 19.39 -4.53
C GLU A 531 19.95 20.55 -4.96
N GLY A 532 21.14 20.25 -5.51
CA GLY A 532 22.12 21.26 -5.90
C GLY A 532 22.86 21.91 -4.73
N LEU A 533 22.92 21.26 -3.56
CA LEU A 533 23.57 21.76 -2.35
C LEU A 533 25.11 21.82 -2.48
N PRO A 534 25.77 22.79 -1.81
CA PRO A 534 27.23 22.89 -1.77
C PRO A 534 27.78 21.90 -0.75
N ASP A 535 27.83 20.62 -1.10
CA ASP A 535 28.34 19.56 -0.23
C ASP A 535 29.65 18.97 -0.77
N ASP A 536 30.48 18.38 0.11
CA ASP A 536 31.78 17.80 -0.24
C ASP A 536 31.64 16.39 -0.85
N TYR A 537 30.66 16.23 -1.76
CA TYR A 537 30.40 14.99 -2.50
C TYR A 537 31.65 14.47 -3.21
N ARG A 538 32.63 15.34 -3.50
CA ARG A 538 33.85 14.99 -4.23
C ARG A 538 34.62 13.88 -3.54
N VAL A 539 34.67 13.88 -2.21
CA VAL A 539 35.37 12.85 -1.43
C VAL A 539 34.60 11.54 -1.51
N VAL A 540 33.31 11.58 -1.17
CA VAL A 540 32.43 10.39 -1.15
C VAL A 540 32.29 9.76 -2.54
N MET A 541 32.15 10.56 -3.59
CA MET A 541 32.09 10.07 -4.98
C MET A 541 33.42 9.50 -5.48
N ALA A 542 34.56 10.02 -4.99
CA ALA A 542 35.88 9.49 -5.35
C ALA A 542 36.21 8.18 -4.62
N GLU A 543 35.64 7.97 -3.42
CA GLU A 543 35.76 6.72 -2.67
C GLU A 543 34.83 5.62 -3.19
N THR A 544 33.69 6.00 -3.78
CA THR A 544 32.66 5.05 -4.25
C THR A 544 32.81 4.66 -5.72
N LEU A 545 33.13 5.60 -6.62
CA LEU A 545 33.27 5.34 -8.06
C LEU A 545 34.72 5.03 -8.43
N ASP A 546 34.92 4.27 -9.50
CA ASP A 546 36.25 4.06 -10.07
C ASP A 546 36.78 5.37 -10.71
N ARG A 547 38.07 5.40 -11.06
CA ARG A 547 38.70 6.61 -11.62
C ARG A 547 37.99 7.10 -12.90
N ASN A 548 37.44 6.20 -13.70
CA ASN A 548 36.74 6.56 -14.93
C ASN A 548 35.33 7.09 -14.65
N GLY A 549 34.58 6.45 -13.75
CA GLY A 549 33.27 6.85 -13.28
C GLY A 549 33.30 8.22 -12.59
N TYR A 550 34.26 8.45 -11.69
CA TYR A 550 34.43 9.75 -11.03
C TYR A 550 34.73 10.88 -12.04
N LYS A 551 35.59 10.63 -13.03
CA LYS A 551 35.87 11.59 -14.10
C LYS A 551 34.65 11.84 -14.97
N ALA A 552 33.90 10.80 -15.30
CA ALA A 552 32.67 10.90 -16.08
C ALA A 552 31.60 11.70 -15.33
N PHE A 553 31.41 11.43 -14.04
CA PHE A 553 30.49 12.18 -13.18
C PHE A 553 30.85 13.68 -13.14
N ASN A 554 32.12 14.01 -12.91
CA ASN A 554 32.59 15.39 -12.91
C ASN A 554 32.49 16.06 -14.29
N ALA A 555 32.77 15.33 -15.37
CA ALA A 555 32.59 15.84 -16.73
C ALA A 555 31.11 16.14 -17.03
N CYS A 556 30.20 15.27 -16.55
CA CYS A 556 28.77 15.50 -16.69
C CYS A 556 28.35 16.77 -15.97
N ARG A 557 28.76 16.92 -14.71
CA ARG A 557 28.47 18.13 -13.92
C ARG A 557 29.07 19.39 -14.52
N PHE A 558 30.33 19.35 -14.99
CA PHE A 558 31.00 20.51 -15.58
C PHE A 558 30.33 21.04 -16.86
N SER A 559 29.65 20.16 -17.61
CA SER A 559 28.97 20.54 -18.86
C SER A 559 27.82 21.54 -18.69
N PHE A 560 27.20 21.52 -17.52
CA PHE A 560 26.07 22.39 -17.23
C PHE A 560 26.56 23.78 -16.81
N SER A 561 27.66 23.84 -16.04
CA SER A 561 28.28 25.12 -15.64
C SER A 561 29.00 25.81 -16.80
N ASN A 562 29.39 25.07 -17.84
CA ASN A 562 30.07 25.61 -19.01
C ASN A 562 29.34 25.23 -20.32
N PRO A 563 28.68 26.20 -20.99
CA PRO A 563 27.89 25.91 -22.20
C PRO A 563 28.72 25.38 -23.39
N ASP A 564 30.05 25.50 -23.37
CA ASP A 564 30.96 24.94 -24.39
C ASP A 564 31.41 23.49 -24.08
N ALA A 565 31.19 23.00 -22.87
CA ALA A 565 31.55 21.64 -22.49
C ALA A 565 30.48 20.66 -22.98
N TYR A 566 30.80 19.92 -24.04
CA TYR A 566 29.96 18.85 -24.57
C TYR A 566 30.20 17.55 -23.79
N ILE A 567 29.15 16.95 -23.22
CA ILE A 567 29.23 15.59 -22.68
C ILE A 567 29.24 14.62 -23.84
N ARG A 568 30.27 13.76 -23.86
CA ARG A 568 30.30 12.67 -24.83
C ARG A 568 29.35 11.58 -24.34
N PRO A 569 28.53 10.96 -25.21
CA PRO A 569 27.71 9.80 -24.84
C PRO A 569 28.51 8.71 -24.11
N SER A 570 29.78 8.54 -24.48
CA SER A 570 30.74 7.63 -23.84
C SER A 570 31.01 7.91 -22.35
N ASP A 571 30.82 9.14 -21.89
CA ASP A 571 31.06 9.50 -20.48
C ASP A 571 29.90 9.01 -19.61
N LEU A 572 28.65 9.12 -20.09
CA LEU A 572 27.49 8.52 -19.41
C LEU A 572 27.54 6.99 -19.41
N GLU A 573 28.03 6.37 -20.49
CA GLU A 573 28.25 4.92 -20.53
C GLU A 573 29.29 4.45 -19.51
N LYS A 574 30.42 5.16 -19.39
CA LYS A 574 31.44 4.88 -18.36
C LYS A 574 30.90 5.06 -16.96
N LEU A 575 30.05 6.07 -16.73
CA LEU A 575 29.41 6.28 -15.44
C LEU A 575 28.48 5.11 -15.09
N ASN A 576 27.62 4.69 -16.02
CA ASN A 576 26.73 3.55 -15.84
C ASN A 576 27.50 2.24 -15.58
N GLN A 577 28.61 2.00 -16.30
CA GLN A 577 29.47 0.84 -16.07
C GLN A 577 30.13 0.88 -14.69
N SER A 578 30.66 2.03 -14.28
CA SER A 578 31.22 2.17 -12.93
C SER A 578 30.17 1.91 -11.85
N ILE A 579 28.90 2.26 -12.06
CA ILE A 579 27.82 2.04 -11.08
C ILE A 579 27.33 0.58 -11.09
N SER A 580 27.41 -0.12 -12.20
CA SER A 580 27.10 -1.57 -12.23
C SER A 580 28.14 -2.39 -11.47
N ASP A 581 29.40 -1.93 -11.46
CA ASP A 581 30.52 -2.66 -10.88
C ASP A 581 30.66 -2.46 -9.36
N VAL A 582 29.99 -1.44 -8.79
CA VAL A 582 30.06 -1.11 -7.36
C VAL A 582 28.94 -1.83 -6.57
N GLU A 583 29.31 -2.37 -5.41
CA GLU A 583 28.38 -2.92 -4.43
C GLU A 583 27.64 -1.78 -3.71
N LEU A 584 26.41 -1.52 -4.13
CA LEU A 584 25.52 -0.49 -3.59
C LEU A 584 24.29 -1.14 -2.94
N SER A 585 23.80 -0.54 -1.85
CA SER A 585 22.46 -0.87 -1.34
C SER A 585 21.37 -0.52 -2.37
N ASN A 586 20.17 -1.09 -2.21
CA ASN A 586 19.04 -0.79 -3.11
C ASN A 586 18.74 0.71 -3.14
N LEU A 587 18.73 1.37 -1.98
CA LEU A 587 18.49 2.81 -1.85
C LEU A 587 19.54 3.66 -2.58
N GLU A 588 20.82 3.34 -2.37
CA GLU A 588 21.92 4.05 -3.03
C GLU A 588 21.88 3.88 -4.55
N ARG A 589 21.55 2.68 -5.03
CA ARG A 589 21.38 2.40 -6.47
C ARG A 589 20.20 3.17 -7.05
N GLU A 590 19.07 3.23 -6.36
CA GLU A 590 17.91 4.02 -6.79
C GLU A 590 18.23 5.52 -6.87
N LEU A 591 18.92 6.07 -5.88
CA LEU A 591 19.34 7.48 -5.89
C LEU A 591 20.37 7.79 -6.98
N PHE A 592 21.34 6.91 -7.20
CA PHE A 592 22.28 7.07 -8.31
C PHE A 592 21.57 7.07 -9.65
N ASN A 593 20.60 6.16 -9.84
CA ASN A 593 19.78 6.15 -11.04
C ASN A 593 19.00 7.47 -11.17
N ALA A 594 18.49 8.04 -10.07
CA ALA A 594 17.82 9.36 -10.10
C ALA A 594 18.76 10.46 -10.59
N VAL A 595 20.00 10.46 -10.10
CA VAL A 595 21.03 11.43 -10.52
C VAL A 595 21.35 11.26 -12.01
N ILE A 596 21.53 10.04 -12.49
CA ILE A 596 21.79 9.77 -13.92
C ILE A 596 20.62 10.19 -14.79
N GLU A 597 19.38 9.90 -14.37
CA GLU A 597 18.17 10.32 -15.06
C GLU A 597 18.10 11.85 -15.16
N ASN A 598 18.29 12.57 -14.05
CA ASN A 598 18.29 14.03 -14.04
C ASN A 598 19.37 14.62 -14.93
N ILE A 599 20.60 14.09 -14.84
CA ILE A 599 21.70 14.47 -15.73
C ILE A 599 21.31 14.25 -17.19
N THR A 600 20.79 13.06 -17.52
CA THR A 600 20.44 12.71 -18.90
C THR A 600 19.35 13.62 -19.44
N LEU A 601 18.33 13.93 -18.65
CA LEU A 601 17.24 14.82 -19.06
C LEU A 601 17.71 16.26 -19.25
N ASN A 602 18.51 16.81 -18.33
CA ASN A 602 19.04 18.16 -18.46
C ASN A 602 19.94 18.28 -19.70
N ILE A 603 20.77 17.28 -20.01
CA ILE A 603 21.60 17.25 -21.22
C ILE A 603 20.73 17.21 -22.46
N ALA A 604 19.80 16.25 -22.50
CA ALA A 604 18.95 16.07 -23.65
C ALA A 604 18.11 17.34 -23.89
N THR A 605 17.64 18.00 -22.83
CA THR A 605 16.97 19.30 -22.91
C THR A 605 17.85 20.35 -23.56
N LEU A 606 19.09 20.53 -23.08
CA LEU A 606 20.06 21.48 -23.66
C LEU A 606 20.38 21.18 -25.13
N VAL A 607 20.50 19.90 -25.50
CA VAL A 607 20.76 19.49 -26.88
C VAL A 607 19.52 19.71 -27.75
N ILE A 608 18.32 19.34 -27.30
CA ILE A 608 17.07 19.51 -28.06
C ILE A 608 16.76 21.01 -28.29
N GLU A 609 17.13 21.88 -27.34
CA GLU A 609 17.07 23.33 -27.52
C GLU A 609 17.99 23.86 -28.63
N ARG A 610 19.15 23.22 -28.81
CA ARG A 610 20.14 23.57 -29.84
C ARG A 610 19.83 22.95 -31.18
N GLU A 611 19.34 21.73 -31.22
CA GLU A 611 19.04 21.04 -32.46
C GLU A 611 17.97 19.99 -32.21
N LYS A 612 17.12 19.71 -33.19
CA LYS A 612 16.18 18.58 -33.08
C LYS A 612 16.94 17.25 -33.19
N SER A 613 17.65 16.89 -32.12
CA SER A 613 18.39 15.64 -32.02
C SER A 613 17.42 14.48 -31.77
N VAL A 614 17.25 13.63 -32.78
CA VAL A 614 16.42 12.42 -32.70
C VAL A 614 17.00 11.41 -31.70
N ASP A 615 18.33 11.38 -31.55
CA ASP A 615 19.00 10.41 -30.69
C ASP A 615 18.78 10.71 -29.21
N GLU A 616 18.80 11.98 -28.80
CA GLU A 616 18.49 12.37 -27.42
C GLU A 616 17.01 12.15 -27.08
N MET A 617 16.10 12.39 -28.03
CA MET A 617 14.68 12.08 -27.85
C MET A 617 14.45 10.59 -27.61
N LYS A 618 15.11 9.72 -28.39
CA LYS A 618 15.07 8.26 -28.19
C LYS A 618 15.64 7.84 -26.84
N ARG A 619 16.70 8.51 -26.38
CA ARG A 619 17.32 8.24 -25.08
C ARG A 619 16.38 8.52 -23.92
N ILE A 620 15.69 9.67 -23.94
CA ILE A 620 14.65 9.99 -22.94
C ILE A 620 13.52 8.96 -23.02
N ASP A 621 13.02 8.66 -24.22
CA ASP A 621 11.92 7.71 -24.40
C ASP A 621 12.28 6.30 -23.88
N LEU A 622 13.53 5.88 -24.05
CA LEU A 622 14.06 4.62 -23.52
C LEU A 622 14.02 4.59 -21.98
N ILE A 623 14.44 5.67 -21.31
CA ILE A 623 14.39 5.79 -19.85
C ILE A 623 12.94 5.60 -19.37
N ILE A 624 11.99 6.32 -19.99
CA ILE A 624 10.56 6.24 -19.65
C ILE A 624 10.02 4.81 -19.85
N SER A 625 10.54 4.07 -20.83
CA SER A 625 10.10 2.69 -21.11
C SER A 625 10.69 1.62 -20.18
N GLN A 626 11.90 1.85 -19.63
CA GLN A 626 12.69 0.82 -18.94
C GLN A 626 12.62 0.91 -17.42
N SER A 627 12.51 2.12 -16.85
CA SER A 627 12.50 2.32 -15.40
C SER A 627 11.10 2.63 -14.87
N THR A 628 10.92 2.45 -13.56
CA THR A 628 9.80 3.04 -12.83
C THR A 628 9.91 4.55 -12.93
N LEU A 629 9.13 5.14 -13.83
CA LEU A 629 9.09 6.58 -14.07
C LEU A 629 8.87 7.31 -12.74
N ARG A 630 9.83 8.13 -12.31
CA ARG A 630 9.71 8.95 -11.09
C ARG A 630 8.81 10.15 -11.30
N GLN A 631 8.16 10.59 -10.23
CA GLN A 631 7.23 11.73 -10.29
C GLN A 631 7.92 13.02 -10.73
N CYS A 632 9.06 13.37 -10.11
CA CYS A 632 9.82 14.57 -10.44
C CYS A 632 10.34 14.57 -11.89
N PHE A 633 10.83 13.41 -12.36
CA PHE A 633 11.27 13.22 -13.74
C PHE A 633 10.13 13.40 -14.74
N ARG A 634 8.97 12.79 -14.48
CA ARG A 634 7.76 12.97 -15.31
C ARG A 634 7.39 14.45 -15.44
N GLU A 635 7.34 15.20 -14.34
CA GLU A 635 6.97 16.62 -14.35
C GLU A 635 7.95 17.49 -15.17
N ALA A 636 9.25 17.17 -15.12
CA ALA A 636 10.25 17.85 -15.94
C ALA A 636 10.11 17.51 -17.43
N VAL A 637 9.85 16.23 -17.76
CA VAL A 637 9.56 15.81 -19.14
C VAL A 637 8.27 16.45 -19.66
N ASP A 638 7.23 16.54 -18.83
CA ASP A 638 5.98 17.22 -19.17
C ASP A 638 6.23 18.68 -19.55
N GLY A 639 7.08 19.39 -18.80
CA GLY A 639 7.52 20.75 -19.12
C GLY A 639 8.27 20.84 -20.45
N MET A 640 9.23 19.93 -20.70
CA MET A 640 9.96 19.85 -21.96
C MET A 640 9.03 19.60 -23.17
N VAL A 641 8.09 18.65 -23.04
CA VAL A 641 7.12 18.33 -24.10
C VAL A 641 6.18 19.51 -24.33
N PHE A 642 5.73 20.19 -23.26
CA PHE A 642 4.88 21.36 -23.36
C PHE A 642 5.56 22.51 -24.14
N GLU A 643 6.81 22.82 -23.82
CA GLU A 643 7.53 23.95 -24.42
C GLU A 643 8.02 23.68 -25.85
N GLN A 644 8.44 22.44 -26.13
CA GLN A 644 9.17 22.11 -27.37
C GLN A 644 8.42 21.17 -28.32
N LEU A 645 7.31 20.56 -27.86
CA LEU A 645 6.53 19.53 -28.55
C LEU A 645 7.39 18.34 -28.99
N VAL A 646 8.20 17.82 -28.07
CA VAL A 646 9.05 16.63 -28.29
C VAL A 646 8.18 15.36 -28.38
N PRO A 647 8.33 14.54 -29.42
CA PRO A 647 7.55 13.31 -29.57
C PRO A 647 8.13 12.18 -28.70
N LEU A 648 7.44 11.83 -27.61
CA LEU A 648 7.79 10.73 -26.69
C LEU A 648 6.68 9.67 -26.64
N PRO A 649 6.73 8.60 -27.47
CA PRO A 649 5.71 7.55 -27.49
C PRO A 649 5.53 6.82 -26.16
N SER A 650 6.62 6.57 -25.43
CA SER A 650 6.59 5.84 -24.15
C SER A 650 5.86 6.64 -23.06
N LEU A 651 5.99 7.97 -23.07
CA LEU A 651 5.21 8.86 -22.20
C LEU A 651 3.70 8.77 -22.51
N VAL A 652 3.33 8.72 -23.78
CA VAL A 652 1.92 8.56 -24.19
C VAL A 652 1.36 7.23 -23.70
N SER A 653 2.10 6.11 -23.83
CA SER A 653 1.65 4.82 -23.31
C SER A 653 1.54 4.80 -21.78
N TRP A 654 2.43 5.50 -21.09
CA TRP A 654 2.37 5.64 -19.64
C TRP A 654 1.09 6.37 -19.22
N TYR A 655 0.78 7.50 -19.84
CA TYR A 655 -0.46 8.23 -19.56
C TYR A 655 -1.72 7.44 -19.90
N GLN A 656 -1.74 6.72 -21.02
CA GLN A 656 -2.89 5.88 -21.38
C GLN A 656 -3.23 4.83 -20.33
N SER A 657 -2.20 4.32 -19.62
CA SER A 657 -2.35 3.29 -18.60
C SER A 657 -2.69 3.88 -17.22
N ASN A 658 -2.20 5.08 -16.91
CA ASN A 658 -2.26 5.66 -15.55
C ASN A 658 -3.22 6.87 -15.42
N ASP A 659 -3.24 7.79 -16.39
CA ASP A 659 -4.08 8.99 -16.39
C ASP A 659 -4.38 9.49 -17.81
N PRO A 660 -5.37 8.90 -18.52
CA PRO A 660 -5.68 9.28 -19.90
C PRO A 660 -6.37 10.65 -20.00
N SER A 661 -6.92 11.18 -18.90
CA SER A 661 -7.57 12.49 -18.83
C SER A 661 -6.59 13.65 -18.68
N ASN A 662 -5.32 13.38 -18.39
CA ASN A 662 -4.33 14.41 -18.15
C ASN A 662 -4.14 15.32 -19.38
N ILE A 663 -3.87 16.61 -19.16
CA ILE A 663 -3.58 17.57 -20.24
C ILE A 663 -2.28 17.18 -20.94
N HIS A 664 -1.25 16.82 -20.16
CA HIS A 664 0.06 16.48 -20.70
C HIS A 664 0.00 15.24 -21.58
N HIS A 665 -0.91 14.31 -21.32
CA HIS A 665 -1.21 13.19 -22.22
C HIS A 665 -1.66 13.68 -23.61
N ILE A 666 -2.62 14.63 -23.66
CA ILE A 666 -3.16 15.15 -24.92
C ILE A 666 -2.06 15.89 -25.70
N ILE A 667 -1.23 16.68 -25.01
CA ILE A 667 -0.13 17.43 -25.62
C ILE A 667 0.95 16.47 -26.16
N ALA A 668 1.39 15.50 -25.36
CA ALA A 668 2.36 14.48 -25.77
C ALA A 668 1.85 13.66 -26.96
N LYS A 669 0.56 13.28 -26.94
CA LYS A 669 -0.10 12.61 -28.06
C LYS A 669 -0.09 13.48 -29.32
N GLY A 670 -0.34 14.79 -29.18
CA GLY A 670 -0.26 15.75 -30.28
C GLY A 670 1.14 15.79 -30.91
N ALA A 671 2.18 15.85 -30.09
CA ALA A 671 3.57 15.84 -30.55
C ALA A 671 3.93 14.55 -31.31
N VAL A 672 3.56 13.38 -30.77
CA VAL A 672 3.81 12.07 -31.41
C VAL A 672 3.05 11.92 -32.73
N LEU A 673 1.81 12.41 -32.82
CA LEU A 673 1.04 12.39 -34.07
C LEU A 673 1.67 13.29 -35.14
N ALA A 674 2.18 14.46 -34.73
CA ALA A 674 2.86 15.37 -35.64
C ALA A 674 4.12 14.73 -36.26
N ASP A 675 4.89 14.01 -35.44
CA ASP A 675 6.10 13.28 -35.88
C ASP A 675 5.77 12.13 -36.85
N LYS A 676 4.68 11.39 -36.58
CA LYS A 676 4.15 10.34 -37.48
C LYS A 676 3.59 10.89 -38.81
N GLY A 677 3.50 12.22 -38.96
CA GLY A 677 2.93 12.87 -40.13
C GLY A 677 1.40 13.04 -40.12
N ASP A 678 0.70 12.57 -39.07
CA ASP A 678 -0.74 12.81 -38.89
C ASP A 678 -0.97 14.22 -38.33
N ARG A 679 -0.84 15.20 -39.22
CA ARG A 679 -1.00 16.62 -38.89
C ARG A 679 -2.42 16.97 -38.44
N ILE A 680 -3.45 16.28 -38.93
CA ILE A 680 -4.85 16.53 -38.54
C ILE A 680 -5.09 16.03 -37.12
N GLY A 681 -4.64 14.81 -36.81
CA GLY A 681 -4.70 14.24 -35.46
C GLY A 681 -3.95 15.11 -34.45
N ALA A 682 -2.73 15.55 -34.80
CA ALA A 682 -1.94 16.46 -33.97
C ALA A 682 -2.67 17.78 -33.72
N ALA A 683 -3.21 18.40 -34.76
CA ALA A 683 -3.93 19.66 -34.65
C ALA A 683 -5.16 19.56 -33.74
N ARG A 684 -5.94 18.47 -33.86
CA ARG A 684 -7.10 18.22 -32.99
C ARG A 684 -6.72 18.00 -31.54
N ALA A 685 -5.66 17.23 -31.27
CA ALA A 685 -5.16 17.02 -29.91
C ALA A 685 -4.72 18.34 -29.26
N LEU A 686 -3.89 19.14 -29.96
CA LEU A 686 -3.43 20.43 -29.45
C LEU A 686 -4.57 21.45 -29.27
N SER A 687 -5.55 21.44 -30.19
CA SER A 687 -6.77 22.25 -30.05
C SER A 687 -7.55 21.85 -28.79
N GLN A 688 -7.77 20.54 -28.59
CA GLN A 688 -8.49 20.03 -27.43
C GLN A 688 -7.79 20.40 -26.12
N ALA A 689 -6.46 20.30 -26.07
CA ALA A 689 -5.68 20.71 -24.90
C ALA A 689 -5.82 22.21 -24.61
N GLY A 690 -5.86 23.06 -25.65
CA GLY A 690 -5.99 24.51 -25.51
C GLY A 690 -7.41 25.02 -25.22
N THR A 691 -8.47 24.35 -25.69
CA THR A 691 -9.86 24.83 -25.55
C THR A 691 -10.60 24.26 -24.34
N ASN A 692 -10.36 23.00 -23.98
CA ASN A 692 -11.24 22.27 -23.06
C ASN A 692 -10.77 22.28 -21.60
N ASN A 693 -9.76 23.09 -21.23
CA ASN A 693 -9.20 23.04 -19.89
C ASN A 693 -9.09 24.41 -19.22
N SER A 694 -9.81 24.58 -18.10
CA SER A 694 -9.77 25.76 -17.27
C SER A 694 -8.51 25.87 -16.40
N ALA A 695 -7.70 24.81 -16.33
CA ALA A 695 -6.46 24.81 -15.54
C ALA A 695 -5.28 25.50 -16.24
N LEU A 696 -5.37 25.77 -17.55
CA LEU A 696 -4.32 26.45 -18.30
C LEU A 696 -4.61 27.95 -18.41
N ASP A 697 -3.65 28.76 -18.00
CA ASP A 697 -3.68 30.22 -18.17
C ASP A 697 -3.60 30.62 -19.65
N TYR A 698 -3.92 31.88 -19.99
CA TYR A 698 -3.86 32.38 -21.37
C TYR A 698 -2.48 32.17 -22.00
N ASP A 699 -1.41 32.41 -21.24
CA ASP A 699 -0.02 32.20 -21.65
C ASP A 699 0.26 30.76 -22.10
N GLN A 700 -0.39 29.78 -21.47
CA GLN A 700 -0.20 28.36 -21.74
C GLN A 700 -1.09 27.86 -22.88
N ARG A 701 -2.33 28.37 -22.98
CA ARG A 701 -3.29 27.98 -24.04
C ARG A 701 -2.87 28.47 -25.42
N MET A 702 -2.41 29.72 -25.51
CA MET A 702 -2.13 30.36 -26.79
C MET A 702 -1.08 29.66 -27.67
N PRO A 703 0.08 29.21 -27.15
CA PRO A 703 1.05 28.45 -27.92
C PRO A 703 0.49 27.15 -28.51
N LEU A 704 -0.36 26.43 -27.75
CA LEU A 704 -1.00 25.19 -28.20
C LEU A 704 -2.00 25.45 -29.33
N LEU A 705 -2.85 26.47 -29.19
CA LEU A 705 -3.83 26.87 -30.19
C LEU A 705 -3.18 27.37 -31.49
N ARG A 706 -2.11 28.17 -31.37
CA ARG A 706 -1.31 28.61 -32.53
C ARG A 706 -0.68 27.42 -33.26
N SER A 707 -0.10 26.49 -32.52
CA SER A 707 0.50 25.27 -33.07
C SER A 707 -0.56 24.39 -33.77
N SER A 708 -1.75 24.27 -33.16
CA SER A 708 -2.90 23.57 -33.75
C SER A 708 -3.30 24.15 -35.12
N ILE A 709 -3.49 25.47 -35.22
CA ILE A 709 -3.80 26.14 -36.50
C ILE A 709 -2.71 25.86 -37.54
N ILE A 710 -1.43 25.97 -37.16
CA ILE A 710 -0.31 25.72 -38.07
C ILE A 710 -0.39 24.29 -38.62
N HIS A 711 -0.64 23.29 -37.77
CA HIS A 711 -0.79 21.90 -38.21
C HIS A 711 -2.02 21.70 -39.12
N PHE A 712 -3.17 22.31 -38.83
CA PHE A 712 -4.34 22.24 -39.72
C PHE A 712 -4.06 22.85 -41.10
N VAL A 713 -3.41 24.03 -41.14
CA VAL A 713 -3.00 24.71 -42.37
C VAL A 713 -2.06 23.82 -43.18
N HIS A 714 -1.04 23.24 -42.53
CA HIS A 714 -0.08 22.35 -43.17
C HIS A 714 -0.67 21.01 -43.63
N ALA A 715 -1.85 20.62 -43.14
CA ALA A 715 -2.60 19.46 -43.60
C ALA A 715 -3.60 19.81 -44.73
N GLY A 716 -3.76 21.08 -45.09
CA GLY A 716 -4.81 21.54 -46.01
C GLY A 716 -6.22 21.49 -45.41
N ALA A 717 -6.34 21.33 -44.09
CA ALA A 717 -7.62 21.29 -43.36
C ALA A 717 -8.12 22.72 -43.06
N TRP A 718 -8.30 23.53 -44.10
CA TRP A 718 -8.62 24.95 -44.00
C TRP A 718 -9.93 25.24 -43.24
N LYS A 719 -10.90 24.33 -43.34
CA LYS A 719 -12.19 24.44 -42.63
C LYS A 719 -12.00 24.36 -41.11
N ASP A 720 -11.26 23.36 -40.64
CA ASP A 720 -11.01 23.14 -39.22
C ASP A 720 -10.17 24.30 -38.63
N ALA A 721 -9.15 24.78 -39.37
CA ALA A 721 -8.38 25.96 -38.98
C ALA A 721 -9.24 27.24 -38.89
N TYR A 722 -10.13 27.46 -39.87
CA TYR A 722 -11.04 28.62 -39.85
C TYR A 722 -12.05 28.52 -38.70
N GLN A 723 -12.60 27.33 -38.44
CA GLN A 723 -13.53 27.12 -37.33
C GLN A 723 -12.87 27.40 -35.98
N LEU A 724 -11.64 26.91 -35.76
CA LEU A 724 -10.88 27.19 -34.54
C LEU A 724 -10.61 28.68 -34.35
N LEU A 725 -10.31 29.40 -35.44
CA LEU A 725 -10.14 30.85 -35.41
C LEU A 725 -11.44 31.59 -35.05
N GLN A 726 -12.59 31.11 -35.49
CA GLN A 726 -13.88 31.74 -35.20
C GLN A 726 -14.43 31.39 -33.81
N SER A 727 -14.15 30.18 -33.30
CA SER A 727 -14.64 29.75 -31.99
C SER A 727 -13.91 30.42 -30.84
N GLU A 728 -12.61 30.66 -30.99
CA GLU A 728 -11.77 31.22 -29.93
C GLU A 728 -11.51 32.72 -30.15
N ALA A 729 -12.26 33.56 -29.45
CA ALA A 729 -12.11 35.03 -29.52
C ALA A 729 -10.68 35.48 -29.19
N ALA A 730 -10.06 34.84 -28.21
CA ALA A 730 -8.70 35.09 -27.75
C ALA A 730 -7.63 34.80 -28.82
N LEU A 731 -7.85 33.77 -29.63
CA LEU A 731 -6.98 33.42 -30.76
C LEU A 731 -7.18 34.40 -31.93
N ARG A 732 -8.43 34.84 -32.12
CA ARG A 732 -8.77 35.83 -33.14
C ARG A 732 -8.12 37.18 -32.84
N THR A 733 -8.04 37.64 -31.60
CA THR A 733 -7.40 38.92 -31.29
C THR A 733 -5.88 38.82 -31.43
N ALA A 734 -5.29 37.71 -30.97
CA ALA A 734 -3.84 37.50 -30.90
C ALA A 734 -3.12 37.14 -32.21
N LEU A 735 -3.83 36.98 -33.34
CA LEU A 735 -3.25 36.66 -34.65
C LEU A 735 -3.14 37.90 -35.54
N THR A 736 -2.06 38.00 -36.32
CA THR A 736 -1.82 39.18 -37.16
C THR A 736 -2.85 39.32 -38.29
N PRO A 737 -3.17 40.55 -38.72
CA PRO A 737 -4.06 40.79 -39.86
C PRO A 737 -3.62 40.05 -41.13
N LYS A 738 -2.30 39.99 -41.41
CA LYS A 738 -1.73 39.26 -42.55
C LYS A 738 -1.99 37.75 -42.46
N PHE A 739 -1.85 37.15 -41.29
CA PHE A 739 -2.13 35.73 -41.09
C PHE A 739 -3.63 35.42 -41.24
N LYS A 740 -4.49 36.29 -40.70
CA LYS A 740 -5.96 36.20 -40.87
C LYS A 740 -6.35 36.28 -42.35
N LEU A 741 -5.74 37.22 -43.10
CA LEU A 741 -5.93 37.32 -44.55
C LEU A 741 -5.50 36.04 -45.26
N TYR A 742 -4.32 35.51 -44.93
CA TYR A 742 -3.80 34.26 -45.47
C TYR A 742 -4.78 33.10 -45.24
N LEU A 743 -5.27 32.94 -44.01
CA LEU A 743 -6.19 31.86 -43.67
C LEU A 743 -7.56 32.02 -44.34
N ASN A 744 -8.15 33.21 -44.28
CA ASN A 744 -9.48 33.49 -44.81
C ASN A 744 -9.53 33.36 -46.34
N SER A 745 -8.54 33.92 -47.04
CA SER A 745 -8.47 33.80 -48.50
C SER A 745 -8.20 32.36 -48.93
N SER A 746 -7.37 31.62 -48.19
CA SER A 746 -7.10 30.21 -48.49
C SER A 746 -8.32 29.33 -48.26
N TYR A 747 -9.04 29.55 -47.15
CA TYR A 747 -10.31 28.88 -46.85
C TYR A 747 -11.37 29.13 -47.93
N LEU A 748 -11.60 30.39 -48.31
CA LEU A 748 -12.56 30.74 -49.36
C LEU A 748 -12.17 30.15 -50.72
N SER A 749 -10.88 30.16 -51.05
CA SER A 749 -10.38 29.54 -52.27
C SER A 749 -10.61 28.03 -52.26
N ASN A 750 -10.40 27.37 -51.13
CA ASN A 750 -10.64 25.93 -50.96
C ASN A 750 -12.13 25.56 -51.03
N GLN A 751 -13.04 26.48 -50.67
CA GLN A 751 -14.49 26.31 -50.85
C GLN A 751 -14.99 26.61 -52.27
N GLY A 752 -14.10 26.93 -53.21
CA GLY A 752 -14.47 27.31 -54.58
C GLY A 752 -14.90 28.77 -54.74
N HIS A 753 -14.89 29.57 -53.68
CA HIS A 753 -15.19 31.01 -53.72
C HIS A 753 -13.97 31.85 -54.10
N GLN A 754 -13.35 31.50 -55.23
CA GLN A 754 -12.11 32.07 -55.73
C GLN A 754 -12.15 33.59 -55.92
N GLU A 755 -13.26 34.13 -56.43
CA GLU A 755 -13.39 35.58 -56.66
C GLU A 755 -13.47 36.38 -55.36
N LYS A 756 -14.19 35.85 -54.37
CA LYS A 756 -14.26 36.45 -53.02
C LYS A 756 -12.90 36.42 -52.34
N ALA A 757 -12.17 35.31 -52.45
CA ALA A 757 -10.80 35.20 -51.93
C ALA A 757 -9.88 36.26 -52.55
N THR A 758 -9.95 36.47 -53.87
CA THR A 758 -9.19 37.52 -54.56
C THR A 758 -9.65 38.93 -54.19
N SER A 759 -10.96 39.15 -53.94
CA SER A 759 -11.48 40.45 -53.50
C SER A 759 -10.90 40.84 -52.14
N ILE A 760 -10.95 39.95 -51.15
CA ILE A 760 -10.46 40.27 -49.79
C ILE A 760 -8.97 40.62 -49.80
N ILE A 761 -8.16 39.95 -50.64
CA ILE A 761 -6.73 40.30 -50.82
C ILE A 761 -6.59 41.70 -51.43
N ARG A 762 -7.42 42.06 -52.41
CA ARG A 762 -7.40 43.41 -52.98
C ARG A 762 -7.83 44.45 -51.96
N ASP A 763 -8.91 44.19 -51.23
CA ASP A 763 -9.49 45.09 -50.23
C ASP A 763 -8.49 45.37 -49.09
N PHE A 764 -7.67 44.37 -48.72
CA PHE A 764 -6.59 44.54 -47.75
C PHE A 764 -5.49 45.52 -48.18
N VAL A 765 -5.35 45.74 -49.49
CA VAL A 765 -4.25 46.51 -50.08
C VAL A 765 -4.75 47.85 -50.67
N VAL A 766 -6.00 48.21 -50.37
CA VAL A 766 -6.58 49.50 -50.76
C VAL A 766 -6.04 50.60 -49.86
N TYR A 767 -5.62 51.71 -50.47
CA TYR A 767 -5.35 52.96 -49.76
C TYR A 767 -6.04 54.14 -50.46
N ASP A 768 -6.34 55.17 -49.68
CA ASP A 768 -6.95 56.39 -50.19
C ASP A 768 -5.86 57.33 -50.69
N ARG A 769 -5.82 57.59 -52.00
CA ARG A 769 -4.95 58.58 -52.61
C ARG A 769 -5.72 59.89 -52.78
N ILE A 770 -5.20 60.96 -52.19
CA ILE A 770 -5.74 62.30 -52.38
C ILE A 770 -5.21 62.81 -53.72
N ILE A 771 -6.12 63.09 -54.67
CA ILE A 771 -5.80 63.65 -55.97
C ILE A 771 -6.43 65.03 -56.03
N GLU A 772 -5.64 66.02 -56.42
CA GLU A 772 -6.13 67.36 -56.72
C GLU A 772 -6.78 67.34 -58.11
N SER A 773 -8.10 67.51 -58.16
CA SER A 773 -8.91 67.60 -59.37
C SER A 773 -9.45 69.01 -59.54
N GLU A 774 -9.31 69.61 -60.72
CA GLU A 774 -9.98 70.87 -61.05
C GLU A 774 -11.46 70.63 -61.35
N ASP A 775 -12.33 71.37 -60.66
CA ASP A 775 -13.75 71.45 -61.00
C ASP A 775 -13.95 72.19 -62.34
N VAL A 776 -15.17 72.11 -62.90
CA VAL A 776 -15.57 72.75 -64.18
C VAL A 776 -15.34 74.28 -64.19
N GLU A 777 -15.18 74.90 -63.02
CA GLU A 777 -14.91 76.34 -62.82
C GLU A 777 -13.42 76.68 -62.60
N GLY A 778 -12.50 75.70 -62.66
CA GLY A 778 -11.05 75.90 -62.51
C GLY A 778 -10.55 76.00 -61.06
N ASN A 779 -11.35 75.57 -60.07
CA ASN A 779 -10.95 75.50 -58.67
C ASN A 779 -10.42 74.11 -58.33
N ILE A 780 -9.27 74.04 -57.64
CA ILE A 780 -8.66 72.78 -57.21
C ILE A 780 -9.45 72.21 -56.03
N LYS A 781 -10.05 71.03 -56.20
CA LYS A 781 -10.66 70.22 -55.13
C LYS A 781 -9.82 68.99 -54.85
N THR A 782 -9.73 68.60 -53.59
CA THR A 782 -9.13 67.34 -53.17
C THR A 782 -10.17 66.22 -53.23
N GLU A 783 -10.06 65.35 -54.22
CA GLU A 783 -10.86 64.12 -54.31
C GLU A 783 -10.07 62.93 -53.76
N THR A 784 -10.68 62.14 -52.89
CA THR A 784 -10.12 60.88 -52.39
C THR A 784 -10.45 59.74 -53.33
N ARG A 785 -9.44 59.18 -53.99
CA ARG A 785 -9.58 58.02 -54.88
C ARG A 785 -8.96 56.79 -54.24
N LYS A 786 -9.73 55.70 -54.18
CA LYS A 786 -9.24 54.39 -53.75
C LYS A 786 -8.32 53.81 -54.83
N GLU A 787 -7.04 53.65 -54.52
CA GLU A 787 -6.06 52.93 -55.33
C GLU A 787 -5.59 51.67 -54.60
N TRP A 788 -4.99 50.73 -55.34
CA TRP A 788 -4.44 49.49 -54.78
C TRP A 788 -2.91 49.56 -54.82
N SER A 789 -2.27 49.24 -53.70
CA SER A 789 -0.80 49.18 -53.62
C SER A 789 -0.27 47.92 -54.31
N LEU A 790 0.40 48.10 -55.46
CA LEU A 790 1.09 47.00 -56.13
C LEU A 790 2.26 46.46 -55.29
N GLU A 791 2.87 47.31 -54.47
CA GLU A 791 4.01 46.98 -53.62
C GLU A 791 3.60 46.05 -52.47
N ASP A 792 2.49 46.34 -51.82
CA ASP A 792 1.99 45.48 -50.75
C ASP A 792 1.46 44.14 -51.27
N LEU A 793 0.95 44.08 -52.51
CA LEU A 793 0.64 42.82 -53.18
C LEU A 793 1.90 41.97 -53.43
N ASP A 794 3.02 42.58 -53.84
CA ASP A 794 4.29 41.85 -53.98
C ASP A 794 4.86 41.40 -52.61
N ARG A 795 4.70 42.22 -51.56
CA ARG A 795 5.03 41.79 -50.18
C ARG A 795 4.19 40.60 -49.74
N LEU A 796 2.90 40.56 -50.04
CA LEU A 796 2.02 39.42 -49.75
C LEU A 796 2.43 38.15 -50.50
N MET A 797 2.94 38.26 -51.74
CA MET A 797 3.46 37.10 -52.47
C MET A 797 4.59 36.38 -51.72
N ARG A 798 5.42 37.14 -50.98
CA ARG A 798 6.56 36.62 -50.21
C ARG A 798 6.18 36.14 -48.82
N TYR A 799 4.95 36.39 -48.37
CA TYR A 799 4.49 36.07 -47.02
C TYR A 799 4.52 34.56 -46.72
N ALA A 800 3.79 33.73 -47.47
CA ALA A 800 3.73 32.30 -47.18
C ALA A 800 5.11 31.58 -47.26
N PRO A 801 5.94 31.82 -48.30
CA PRO A 801 7.30 31.25 -48.37
C PRO A 801 8.19 31.67 -47.20
N SER A 802 8.22 32.96 -46.84
CA SER A 802 9.06 33.46 -45.73
C SER A 802 8.70 32.86 -44.38
N ARG A 803 7.46 32.37 -44.22
CA ARG A 803 6.95 31.77 -42.99
C ARG A 803 6.92 30.23 -43.03
N LYS A 804 7.47 29.61 -44.08
CA LYS A 804 7.40 28.16 -44.32
C LYS A 804 5.95 27.63 -44.34
N LEU A 805 4.97 28.47 -44.67
CA LEU A 805 3.57 28.09 -44.79
C LEU A 805 3.27 27.54 -46.20
N PRO A 806 2.22 26.72 -46.38
CA PRO A 806 1.74 26.32 -47.70
C PRO A 806 1.53 27.52 -48.63
N THR A 807 2.15 27.49 -49.81
CA THR A 807 2.10 28.60 -50.77
C THR A 807 0.76 28.67 -51.50
N GLU A 808 0.21 27.54 -51.90
CA GLU A 808 -1.12 27.44 -52.52
C GLU A 808 -2.17 27.06 -51.46
N PRO A 809 -3.40 27.61 -51.56
CA PRO A 809 -3.92 28.43 -52.65
C PRO A 809 -3.63 29.95 -52.55
N PHE A 810 -2.98 30.41 -51.48
CA PHE A 810 -2.82 31.83 -51.16
C PHE A 810 -2.08 32.63 -52.25
N CYS A 811 -0.84 32.23 -52.60
CA CYS A 811 -0.03 32.91 -53.60
C CYS A 811 -0.70 32.91 -54.98
N GLY A 812 -1.44 31.86 -55.33
CA GLY A 812 -2.28 31.84 -56.54
C GLY A 812 -3.37 32.90 -56.53
N ARG A 813 -3.98 33.19 -55.37
CA ARG A 813 -4.99 34.26 -55.24
C ARG A 813 -4.36 35.65 -55.24
N VAL A 814 -3.17 35.83 -54.66
CA VAL A 814 -2.42 37.09 -54.73
C VAL A 814 -2.01 37.41 -56.18
N ARG A 815 -1.54 36.42 -56.95
CA ARG A 815 -1.29 36.59 -58.41
C ARG A 815 -2.53 37.01 -59.18
N ALA A 816 -3.69 36.43 -58.86
CA ALA A 816 -4.96 36.84 -59.45
C ALA A 816 -5.37 38.27 -59.06
N ALA A 817 -5.09 38.70 -57.82
CA ALA A 817 -5.33 40.06 -57.36
C ALA A 817 -4.44 41.07 -58.10
N LEU A 818 -3.13 40.78 -58.20
CA LEU A 818 -2.16 41.56 -58.96
C LEU A 818 -2.63 41.75 -60.41
N THR A 819 -2.99 40.64 -61.08
CA THR A 819 -3.48 40.67 -62.46
C THR A 819 -4.73 41.53 -62.62
N LYS A 820 -5.68 41.47 -61.67
CA LYS A 820 -6.92 42.26 -61.70
C LYS A 820 -6.66 43.76 -61.49
N VAL A 821 -5.81 44.12 -60.53
CA VAL A 821 -5.42 45.52 -60.27
C VAL A 821 -4.73 46.09 -61.51
N GLU A 822 -3.80 45.34 -62.10
CA GLU A 822 -3.10 45.77 -63.31
C GLU A 822 -4.03 45.90 -64.52
N GLN A 823 -5.01 45.00 -64.70
CA GLN A 823 -6.02 45.12 -65.76
C GLN A 823 -6.90 46.38 -65.61
N GLN A 824 -7.21 46.79 -64.39
CA GLN A 824 -7.98 48.01 -64.13
C GLN A 824 -7.14 49.29 -64.37
N SER A 825 -5.82 49.20 -64.21
CA SER A 825 -4.87 50.28 -64.56
C SER A 825 -4.59 50.41 -66.07
N ARG A 826 -5.06 49.48 -66.93
CA ARG A 826 -4.86 49.47 -68.41
C ARG A 826 -5.59 50.58 -69.19
N ARG A 827 -5.94 51.71 -68.58
CA ARG A 827 -6.20 52.96 -69.32
C ARG A 827 -4.92 53.77 -69.64
N GLY A 828 -3.73 53.26 -69.30
CA GLY A 828 -2.46 53.73 -69.89
C GLY A 828 -1.20 53.05 -69.31
N ARG A 829 -0.34 52.49 -70.20
CA ARG A 829 0.99 51.87 -69.97
C ARG A 829 1.02 50.42 -69.42
N ARG A 830 1.89 49.58 -70.01
CA ARG A 830 2.29 48.26 -69.48
C ARG A 830 3.06 48.47 -68.17
N SER A 831 2.75 47.69 -67.14
CA SER A 831 3.37 47.77 -65.80
C SER A 831 4.84 47.35 -65.85
N LYS A 832 5.74 48.16 -65.27
CA LYS A 832 7.18 47.90 -65.09
C LYS A 832 7.42 46.56 -64.35
N VAL A 833 6.47 46.13 -63.49
CA VAL A 833 6.55 44.92 -62.67
C VAL A 833 6.46 43.63 -63.49
N PHE A 834 5.58 43.54 -64.50
CA PHE A 834 5.46 42.35 -65.36
C PHE A 834 6.70 42.15 -66.24
N GLU A 835 7.32 43.25 -66.69
CA GLU A 835 8.55 43.20 -67.46
C GLU A 835 9.72 42.72 -66.60
N ILE A 836 9.79 43.13 -65.33
CA ILE A 836 10.76 42.63 -64.35
C ILE A 836 10.56 41.14 -64.08
N GLU A 837 9.33 40.69 -63.80
CA GLU A 837 9.07 39.27 -63.51
C GLU A 837 9.37 38.38 -64.72
N ARG A 838 9.02 38.83 -65.93
CA ARG A 838 9.32 38.12 -67.17
C ARG A 838 10.83 38.02 -67.41
N ARG A 839 11.56 39.13 -67.30
CA ARG A 839 13.02 39.15 -67.48
C ARG A 839 13.73 38.30 -66.40
N PHE A 840 13.24 38.34 -65.15
CA PHE A 840 13.74 37.46 -64.08
C PHE A 840 13.57 35.97 -64.43
N ASP A 841 12.38 35.57 -64.89
CA ASP A 841 12.11 34.20 -65.33
C ASP A 841 12.94 33.78 -66.55
N GLU A 842 13.21 34.71 -67.48
CA GLU A 842 14.08 34.48 -68.64
C GLU A 842 15.53 34.26 -68.18
N TYR A 843 16.11 35.17 -67.39
CA TYR A 843 17.50 35.11 -66.92
C TYR A 843 17.77 33.92 -65.98
N THR A 844 16.81 33.56 -65.13
CA THR A 844 16.93 32.38 -64.26
C THR A 844 16.89 31.05 -65.03
N LYS A 845 16.10 30.96 -66.12
CA LYS A 845 16.09 29.79 -67.01
C LYS A 845 17.37 29.68 -67.85
N GLU A 846 17.93 30.82 -68.25
CA GLU A 846 19.15 30.90 -69.06
C GLU A 846 20.44 30.81 -68.22
N ASN A 847 20.36 30.78 -66.89
CA ASN A 847 21.50 30.81 -65.95
C ASN A 847 22.44 32.02 -66.17
N ASN A 848 21.91 33.16 -66.61
CA ASN A 848 22.69 34.36 -66.88
C ASN A 848 22.81 35.23 -65.62
N LEU A 849 23.99 35.23 -65.00
CA LEU A 849 24.25 35.96 -63.75
C LEU A 849 24.48 37.46 -63.96
N ASP A 850 25.11 37.84 -65.07
CA ASP A 850 25.50 39.22 -65.35
C ASP A 850 24.25 40.06 -65.64
N ASP A 851 23.35 39.57 -66.50
CA ASP A 851 22.07 40.25 -66.80
C ASP A 851 21.15 40.33 -65.57
N LEU A 852 21.20 39.33 -64.69
CA LEU A 852 20.46 39.33 -63.43
C LEU A 852 21.02 40.37 -62.44
N TYR A 853 22.34 40.53 -62.39
CA TYR A 853 22.99 41.57 -61.57
C TYR A 853 22.75 42.97 -62.14
N ASP A 854 22.77 43.13 -63.46
CA ASP A 854 22.50 44.40 -64.12
C ASP A 854 21.04 44.83 -63.91
N MET A 855 20.09 43.89 -64.05
CA MET A 855 18.70 44.09 -63.68
C MET A 855 18.56 44.50 -62.21
N ALA A 856 19.22 43.78 -61.30
CA ALA A 856 19.18 44.10 -59.87
C ALA A 856 19.78 45.49 -59.57
N SER A 857 20.84 45.87 -60.29
CA SER A 857 21.49 47.18 -60.16
C SER A 857 20.62 48.31 -60.71
N GLU A 858 20.00 48.13 -61.88
CA GLU A 858 19.03 49.08 -62.46
C GLU A 858 17.85 49.31 -61.50
N MET A 859 17.35 48.25 -60.86
CA MET A 859 16.28 48.38 -59.86
C MET A 859 16.76 48.99 -58.55
N ALA A 860 18.02 48.77 -58.16
CA ALA A 860 18.59 49.34 -56.96
C ALA A 860 18.85 50.85 -57.06
N GLU A 861 18.99 51.40 -58.27
CA GLU A 861 19.08 52.85 -58.49
C GLU A 861 17.78 53.58 -58.08
N ASP A 862 16.62 52.99 -58.35
CA ASP A 862 15.32 53.51 -57.93
C ASP A 862 15.01 53.11 -56.47
N GLU A 863 15.11 51.82 -56.15
CA GLU A 863 14.78 51.28 -54.83
C GLU A 863 15.74 50.12 -54.45
N PRO A 864 16.75 50.41 -53.61
CA PRO A 864 17.81 49.45 -53.26
C PRO A 864 17.32 48.10 -52.73
N THR A 865 16.22 48.09 -51.99
CA THR A 865 15.63 46.86 -51.40
C THR A 865 15.01 45.94 -52.45
N LYS A 866 14.43 46.50 -53.53
CA LYS A 866 13.89 45.73 -54.66
C LYS A 866 15.02 45.07 -55.43
N GLY A 867 16.09 45.80 -55.74
CA GLY A 867 17.28 45.26 -56.41
C GLY A 867 17.95 44.13 -55.63
N LEU A 868 18.18 44.32 -54.32
CA LEU A 868 18.71 43.26 -53.45
C LEU A 868 17.73 42.09 -53.31
N GLY A 869 16.43 42.35 -53.30
CA GLY A 869 15.38 41.33 -53.27
C GLY A 869 15.36 40.42 -54.49
N ILE A 870 15.76 40.92 -55.67
CA ILE A 870 15.90 40.10 -56.89
C ILE A 870 17.04 39.09 -56.72
N LEU A 871 18.21 39.54 -56.25
CA LEU A 871 19.35 38.66 -55.98
C LEU A 871 19.05 37.64 -54.88
N GLU A 872 18.39 38.07 -53.81
CA GLU A 872 17.95 37.18 -52.73
C GLU A 872 16.97 36.11 -53.26
N ARG A 873 16.00 36.50 -54.08
CA ARG A 873 15.04 35.56 -54.71
C ARG A 873 15.77 34.54 -55.58
N ALA A 874 16.80 34.94 -56.31
CA ALA A 874 17.63 34.05 -57.11
C ALA A 874 18.44 33.07 -56.23
N ILE A 875 19.02 33.55 -55.12
CA ILE A 875 19.75 32.73 -54.15
C ILE A 875 18.83 31.68 -53.50
N VAL A 876 17.64 32.09 -53.07
CA VAL A 876 16.66 31.22 -52.38
C VAL A 876 15.92 30.30 -53.34
N GLY A 877 15.70 30.73 -54.59
CA GLY A 877 14.92 30.00 -55.60
C GLY A 877 15.49 28.65 -56.02
N GLY A 878 16.75 28.33 -55.65
CA GLY A 878 17.35 27.02 -55.86
C GLY A 878 17.64 26.65 -57.32
N HIS A 879 17.52 27.61 -58.25
CA HIS A 879 17.76 27.41 -59.68
C HIS A 879 19.26 27.34 -60.03
N PHE A 880 20.13 27.86 -59.15
CA PHE A 880 21.56 27.99 -59.38
C PHE A 880 22.38 26.96 -58.58
N SER A 881 23.52 26.53 -59.13
CA SER A 881 24.46 25.64 -58.43
C SER A 881 25.15 26.34 -57.24
N SER A 882 25.65 25.58 -56.26
CA SER A 882 26.29 26.12 -55.04
C SER A 882 27.43 27.11 -55.30
N ARG A 883 28.20 26.93 -56.39
CA ARG A 883 29.26 27.86 -56.81
C ARG A 883 28.68 29.19 -57.27
N LEU A 884 27.68 29.16 -58.15
CA LEU A 884 27.01 30.36 -58.69
C LEU A 884 26.26 31.12 -57.58
N VAL A 885 25.69 30.41 -56.60
CA VAL A 885 25.07 31.01 -55.41
C VAL A 885 26.10 31.78 -54.58
N SER A 886 27.34 31.28 -54.45
CA SER A 886 28.40 32.04 -53.78
C SER A 886 28.70 33.34 -54.52
N THR A 887 28.80 33.28 -55.85
CA THR A 887 29.05 34.46 -56.69
C THR A 887 27.92 35.48 -56.58
N LEU A 888 26.66 35.02 -56.55
CA LEU A 888 25.48 35.86 -56.31
C LEU A 888 25.48 36.49 -54.92
N ARG A 889 25.93 35.77 -53.88
CA ARG A 889 26.09 36.37 -52.55
C ARG A 889 27.15 37.46 -52.54
N ASP A 890 28.26 37.26 -53.25
CA ASP A 890 29.33 38.25 -53.33
C ASP A 890 28.88 39.49 -54.12
N SER A 891 28.12 39.31 -55.21
CA SER A 891 27.53 40.43 -55.97
C SER A 891 26.47 41.17 -55.14
N MET A 892 25.64 40.45 -54.38
CA MET A 892 24.67 41.01 -53.45
C MET A 892 25.35 41.80 -52.33
N LYS A 893 26.46 41.30 -51.76
CA LYS A 893 27.27 42.03 -50.76
C LYS A 893 27.86 43.31 -51.34
N SER A 894 28.36 43.25 -52.58
CA SER A 894 28.88 44.43 -53.29
C SER A 894 27.79 45.48 -53.50
N LEU A 895 26.60 45.06 -53.94
CA LEU A 895 25.46 45.96 -54.14
C LEU A 895 24.99 46.56 -52.81
N PHE A 896 24.91 45.77 -51.75
CA PHE A 896 24.55 46.24 -50.41
C PHE A 896 25.54 47.27 -49.88
N GLN A 897 26.85 47.10 -50.07
CA GLN A 897 27.84 48.09 -49.64
C GLN A 897 27.62 49.47 -50.27
N ARG A 898 27.12 49.55 -51.50
CA ARG A 898 26.83 50.84 -52.17
C ARG A 898 25.64 51.57 -51.54
N TYR A 899 24.62 50.83 -51.10
CA TYR A 899 23.35 51.40 -50.62
C TYR A 899 23.08 51.17 -49.12
N HIS A 900 24.06 50.70 -48.34
CA HIS A 900 23.84 50.35 -46.93
C HIS A 900 23.36 51.53 -46.06
N SER A 901 23.70 52.77 -46.43
CA SER A 901 23.29 53.99 -45.72
C SER A 901 21.84 54.39 -46.00
N SER A 902 21.21 53.87 -47.05
CA SER A 902 19.82 54.17 -47.42
C SER A 902 18.82 53.08 -47.05
N ILE A 903 19.28 51.90 -46.63
CA ILE A 903 18.43 50.76 -46.29
C ILE A 903 18.34 50.62 -44.76
N PRO A 904 17.17 50.84 -44.15
CA PRO A 904 16.99 50.68 -42.71
C PRO A 904 17.00 49.19 -42.32
N VAL A 905 17.35 48.87 -41.07
CA VAL A 905 17.49 47.47 -40.61
C VAL A 905 16.18 46.68 -40.76
N ARG A 906 15.01 47.31 -40.54
CA ARG A 906 13.68 46.70 -40.71
C ARG A 906 13.44 46.10 -42.10
N GLU A 907 14.10 46.63 -43.13
CA GLU A 907 13.95 46.16 -44.52
C GLU A 907 15.00 45.11 -44.92
N ARG A 908 16.08 44.96 -44.14
CA ARG A 908 17.18 44.02 -44.43
C ARG A 908 16.88 42.59 -44.01
N ARG A 909 15.87 42.41 -43.16
CA ARG A 909 15.47 41.13 -42.60
C ARG A 909 15.31 40.01 -43.63
N HIS A 910 14.79 40.33 -44.81
CA HIS A 910 14.53 39.35 -45.85
C HIS A 910 15.77 39.00 -46.69
N LEU A 911 16.91 39.65 -46.46
CA LEU A 911 18.15 39.53 -47.23
C LEU A 911 19.13 38.54 -46.56
N THR A 912 18.75 37.28 -46.46
CA THR A 912 19.52 36.24 -45.76
C THR A 912 20.85 35.92 -46.45
N GLY A 913 20.96 36.13 -47.76
CA GLY A 913 22.18 35.90 -48.55
C GLY A 913 23.37 36.79 -48.16
N LEU A 914 23.14 37.91 -47.46
CA LEU A 914 24.19 38.84 -47.04
C LEU A 914 25.04 38.33 -45.85
N GLY A 915 24.48 37.47 -45.00
CA GLY A 915 25.13 37.01 -43.78
C GLY A 915 25.40 38.14 -42.76
N LEU A 916 24.45 39.09 -42.64
CA LEU A 916 24.52 40.17 -41.65
C LEU A 916 24.19 39.63 -40.26
N LYS A 917 24.78 40.23 -39.21
CA LYS A 917 24.59 39.76 -37.83
C LYS A 917 23.29 40.29 -37.22
N PRO A 918 22.59 39.50 -36.41
CA PRO A 918 21.49 40.01 -35.60
C PRO A 918 22.02 40.82 -34.41
N LEU A 919 21.34 41.93 -34.11
CA LEU A 919 21.49 42.69 -32.88
C LEU A 919 20.41 42.26 -31.90
N VAL A 920 20.81 41.74 -30.74
CA VAL A 920 19.90 41.23 -29.71
C VAL A 920 19.85 42.20 -28.53
N PHE A 921 18.68 42.80 -28.32
CA PHE A 921 18.30 43.52 -27.12
C PHE A 921 18.03 42.52 -26.00
N VAL A 922 18.73 42.66 -24.89
CA VAL A 922 18.58 41.76 -23.76
C VAL A 922 17.63 42.41 -22.76
N ASP A 923 16.49 41.78 -22.54
CA ASP A 923 15.50 42.20 -21.56
C ASP A 923 15.97 41.93 -20.12
N THR A 924 15.37 42.62 -19.14
CA THR A 924 15.71 42.56 -17.72
C THR A 924 15.57 41.15 -17.17
N ASN A 925 14.56 40.37 -17.60
CA ASN A 925 14.37 38.98 -17.16
C ASN A 925 15.57 38.06 -17.47
N ILE A 926 16.17 38.16 -18.66
CA ILE A 926 17.36 37.39 -19.05
C ILE A 926 18.58 37.83 -18.25
N LEU A 927 18.71 39.13 -17.97
CA LEU A 927 19.80 39.65 -17.14
C LEU A 927 19.66 39.21 -15.68
N ILE A 928 18.44 39.14 -15.15
CA ILE A 928 18.15 38.60 -13.82
C ILE A 928 18.57 37.13 -13.74
N ASP A 929 18.27 36.31 -14.76
CA ASP A 929 18.73 34.92 -14.83
C ASP A 929 20.27 34.82 -14.80
N ALA A 930 20.96 35.68 -15.55
CA ALA A 930 22.42 35.73 -15.56
C ALA A 930 23.02 36.15 -14.20
N VAL A 931 22.39 37.10 -13.50
CA VAL A 931 22.77 37.48 -12.13
C VAL A 931 22.49 36.34 -11.15
N HIS A 932 21.34 35.68 -11.26
CA HIS A 932 20.97 34.53 -10.45
C HIS A 932 21.99 33.38 -10.59
N ALA A 933 22.37 33.04 -11.83
CA ALA A 933 23.40 32.04 -12.11
C ALA A 933 24.76 32.41 -11.48
N LYS A 934 25.17 33.68 -11.56
CA LYS A 934 26.42 34.17 -10.96
C LYS A 934 26.42 34.16 -9.43
N ILE A 935 25.28 34.46 -8.80
CA ILE A 935 25.11 34.34 -7.34
C ILE A 935 25.16 32.87 -6.94
N GLY A 936 24.48 31.99 -7.69
CA GLY A 936 24.54 30.54 -7.49
C GLY A 936 25.96 29.98 -7.55
N GLU A 937 26.76 30.42 -8.53
CA GLU A 937 28.18 30.07 -8.67
C GLU A 937 28.99 30.48 -7.43
N LYS A 938 28.78 31.70 -6.90
CA LYS A 938 29.44 32.17 -5.66
C LYS A 938 29.00 31.37 -4.43
N LEU A 939 27.75 30.91 -4.38
CA LEU A 939 27.21 30.07 -3.30
C LEU A 939 27.67 28.60 -3.39
N GLY A 940 28.36 28.23 -4.46
CA GLY A 940 28.76 26.83 -4.72
C GLY A 940 27.58 25.92 -5.07
N LEU A 941 26.42 26.49 -5.41
CA LEU A 941 25.22 25.73 -5.77
C LEU A 941 25.41 25.06 -7.12
N SER A 942 25.06 23.78 -7.20
CA SER A 942 24.93 23.05 -8.47
C SER A 942 23.49 23.16 -8.97
N HIS A 943 23.12 24.33 -9.52
CA HIS A 943 21.81 24.54 -10.17
C HIS A 943 21.53 23.52 -11.29
N ASP A 944 22.61 23.05 -11.89
CA ASP A 944 22.74 22.20 -13.06
C ASP A 944 22.15 20.77 -12.99
N LEU A 945 22.00 20.21 -11.78
CA LEU A 945 21.53 18.83 -11.55
C LEU A 945 20.08 18.74 -11.11
N ARG A 946 19.53 19.87 -10.69
CA ARG A 946 18.13 19.98 -10.31
C ARG A 946 17.29 19.95 -11.59
N LEU A 947 16.21 19.20 -11.57
CA LEU A 947 15.24 19.25 -12.66
C LEU A 947 14.45 20.55 -12.57
N GLU A 948 14.66 21.43 -13.54
CA GLU A 948 13.78 22.57 -13.74
C GLU A 948 12.52 22.13 -14.48
N ARG A 949 11.36 22.61 -14.02
CA ARG A 949 10.06 22.35 -14.68
C ARG A 949 9.90 23.11 -16.00
N SER A 950 10.78 24.05 -16.30
CA SER A 950 10.82 24.83 -17.54
C SER A 950 12.22 24.71 -18.15
N THR A 951 12.31 24.58 -19.47
CA THR A 951 13.60 24.48 -20.18
C THR A 951 14.31 25.84 -20.27
N SER A 952 13.58 26.92 -19.97
CA SER A 952 13.97 28.29 -20.26
C SER A 952 15.18 28.84 -19.48
N GLY A 953 15.58 28.25 -18.34
CA GLY A 953 16.64 28.76 -17.46
C GLY A 953 18.00 29.00 -18.15
N HIS A 954 18.31 28.28 -19.23
CA HIS A 954 19.64 28.26 -19.86
C HIS A 954 19.83 29.26 -21.01
N PHE A 955 18.79 30.01 -21.41
CA PHE A 955 18.86 30.87 -22.62
C PHE A 955 19.95 31.95 -22.53
N HIS A 956 20.17 32.52 -21.34
CA HIS A 956 21.20 33.54 -21.12
C HIS A 956 22.63 33.02 -21.37
N HIS A 957 22.91 31.75 -21.04
CA HIS A 957 24.18 31.10 -21.34
C HIS A 957 24.39 30.94 -22.86
N MET A 958 23.33 30.60 -23.60
CA MET A 958 23.38 30.46 -25.05
C MET A 958 23.62 31.79 -25.77
N LEU A 959 22.97 32.88 -25.33
CA LEU A 959 23.23 34.22 -25.85
C LEU A 959 24.70 34.63 -25.68
N ARG A 960 25.27 34.38 -24.51
CA ARG A 960 26.70 34.64 -24.24
C ARG A 960 27.59 33.85 -25.19
N ARG A 961 27.30 32.57 -25.42
CA ARG A 961 28.06 31.70 -26.32
C ARG A 961 28.03 32.20 -27.77
N PHE A 962 26.85 32.50 -28.31
CA PHE A 962 26.74 33.01 -29.68
C PHE A 962 27.44 34.37 -29.85
N SER A 963 27.44 35.20 -28.81
CA SER A 963 28.17 36.46 -28.85
C SER A 963 29.70 36.24 -28.80
N ASN A 964 30.18 35.31 -27.98
CA ASN A 964 31.60 34.92 -27.94
C ASN A 964 32.08 34.33 -29.27
N ASN A 965 31.24 33.57 -29.97
CA ASN A 965 31.50 33.03 -31.31
C ASN A 965 31.38 34.10 -32.42
N ASN A 966 31.04 35.35 -32.06
CA ASN A 966 30.88 36.46 -32.97
C ASN A 966 29.74 36.27 -34.00
N GLU A 967 28.75 35.44 -33.65
CA GLU A 967 27.55 35.18 -34.47
C GLU A 967 26.47 36.25 -34.23
N ILE A 968 26.34 36.72 -32.98
CA ILE A 968 25.37 37.77 -32.59
C ILE A 968 26.04 38.94 -31.88
N LEU A 969 25.37 40.09 -31.92
CA LEU A 969 25.72 41.29 -31.15
C LEU A 969 24.70 41.48 -30.03
N LEU A 970 25.15 41.78 -28.81
CA LEU A 970 24.30 41.97 -27.64
C LEU A 970 24.28 43.44 -27.22
N PHE A 971 23.10 43.94 -26.91
CA PHE A 971 22.87 45.28 -26.41
C PHE A 971 21.96 45.27 -25.17
N VAL A 972 22.32 46.10 -24.19
CA VAL A 972 21.55 46.31 -22.96
C VAL A 972 21.23 47.79 -22.85
N SER A 973 19.94 48.12 -22.94
CA SER A 973 19.40 49.47 -22.80
C SER A 973 19.71 50.08 -21.42
N GLU A 974 19.67 51.41 -21.34
CA GLU A 974 19.70 52.16 -20.08
C GLU A 974 18.51 51.78 -19.19
N VAL A 975 17.35 51.48 -19.79
CA VAL A 975 16.14 51.03 -19.09
C VAL A 975 16.37 49.70 -18.40
N ALA A 976 16.77 48.67 -19.16
CA ALA A 976 17.04 47.34 -18.64
C ALA A 976 18.17 47.33 -17.59
N GLU A 977 19.21 48.17 -17.77
CA GLU A 977 20.24 48.34 -16.73
C GLU A 977 19.65 48.95 -15.44
N SER A 978 18.83 49.99 -15.56
CA SER A 978 18.22 50.65 -14.40
C SER A 978 17.27 49.71 -13.64
N GLU A 979 16.49 48.91 -14.37
CA GLU A 979 15.59 47.91 -13.79
C GLU A 979 16.34 46.77 -13.13
N LEU A 980 17.42 46.26 -13.76
CA LEU A 980 18.28 45.25 -13.16
C LEU A 980 18.88 45.75 -11.85
N ARG A 981 19.40 46.98 -11.83
CA ARG A 981 19.93 47.60 -10.60
C ARG A 981 18.83 47.76 -9.54
N ASN A 982 17.65 48.25 -9.92
CA ASN A 982 16.52 48.38 -8.99
C ASN A 982 16.04 47.02 -8.47
N TYR A 983 16.11 45.98 -9.27
CA TYR A 983 15.75 44.61 -8.87
C TYR A 983 16.78 44.04 -7.89
N VAL A 984 18.07 44.19 -8.21
CA VAL A 984 19.19 43.66 -7.45
C VAL A 984 19.35 44.37 -6.09
N PHE A 985 19.32 45.70 -6.09
CA PHE A 985 19.47 46.51 -4.88
C PHE A 985 18.13 46.81 -4.18
N GLY A 986 17.01 46.37 -4.75
CA GLY A 986 15.68 46.45 -4.15
C GLY A 986 15.50 45.41 -3.03
N SER A 987 14.63 45.73 -2.05
CA SER A 987 14.45 44.87 -0.87
C SER A 987 13.92 43.47 -1.21
N ASN A 988 14.68 42.44 -0.81
CA ASN A 988 14.31 41.00 -0.81
C ASN A 988 13.79 40.39 -2.13
N ARG A 989 14.00 41.02 -3.29
CA ARG A 989 13.56 40.46 -4.58
C ARG A 989 14.45 39.32 -5.05
N VAL A 990 15.76 39.51 -5.02
CA VAL A 990 16.76 38.50 -5.42
C VAL A 990 16.56 37.17 -4.68
N ARG A 991 16.25 37.22 -3.38
CA ARG A 991 16.02 36.02 -2.55
C ARG A 991 14.83 35.18 -3.03
N LYS A 992 13.83 35.78 -3.69
CA LYS A 992 12.67 35.05 -4.21
C LYS A 992 13.03 34.10 -5.35
N ASN A 993 14.08 34.42 -6.13
CA ASN A 993 14.52 33.56 -7.23
C ASN A 993 15.17 32.26 -6.73
N PHE A 994 15.67 32.26 -5.49
CA PHE A 994 16.21 31.07 -4.83
C PHE A 994 15.17 30.34 -3.96
N LYS A 995 13.87 30.57 -4.19
CA LYS A 995 12.82 29.88 -3.43
C LYS A 995 12.91 28.37 -3.66
N GLY A 996 12.85 27.60 -2.58
CA GLY A 996 13.02 26.14 -2.64
C GLY A 996 14.46 25.73 -2.95
N ILE A 997 15.45 26.57 -2.64
CA ILE A 997 16.87 26.21 -2.57
C ILE A 997 17.32 26.49 -1.15
N HIS A 998 18.01 25.52 -0.55
CA HIS A 998 18.61 25.72 0.76
C HIS A 998 19.90 26.51 0.60
N ILE A 999 20.01 27.62 1.32
CA ILE A 999 21.16 28.51 1.28
C ILE A 999 21.60 28.79 2.71
N ASN A 1000 22.88 28.57 2.98
CA ASN A 1000 23.47 28.92 4.27
C ASN A 1000 23.44 30.45 4.46
N PRO A 1001 22.85 30.96 5.57
CA PRO A 1001 22.74 32.39 5.83
C PRO A 1001 24.06 33.17 5.71
N ASN A 1002 25.17 32.60 6.19
CA ASN A 1002 26.48 33.26 6.15
C ASN A 1002 26.99 33.41 4.71
N SER A 1003 26.88 32.32 3.92
CA SER A 1003 27.26 32.34 2.50
C SER A 1003 26.37 33.28 1.68
N TRP A 1004 25.09 33.39 2.05
CA TRP A 1004 24.17 34.33 1.44
C TRP A 1004 24.56 35.78 1.72
N GLU A 1005 24.86 36.12 2.98
CA GLU A 1005 25.29 37.47 3.37
C GLU A 1005 26.61 37.87 2.67
N GLU A 1006 27.55 36.95 2.53
CA GLU A 1006 28.80 37.18 1.79
C GLU A 1006 28.53 37.41 0.30
N ALA A 1007 27.78 36.51 -0.35
CA ALA A 1007 27.47 36.58 -1.77
C ALA A 1007 26.60 37.80 -2.14
N THR A 1008 25.72 38.23 -1.22
CA THR A 1008 24.79 39.36 -1.42
C THR A 1008 25.23 40.67 -0.76
N SER A 1009 26.47 40.74 -0.26
CA SER A 1009 27.08 41.99 0.16
C SER A 1009 27.04 43.04 -0.95
N GLU A 1010 26.90 44.33 -0.60
CA GLU A 1010 26.78 45.42 -1.59
C GLU A 1010 27.96 45.45 -2.57
N ALA A 1011 29.17 45.17 -2.09
CA ALA A 1011 30.38 45.03 -2.92
C ALA A 1011 30.31 43.84 -3.89
N SER A 1012 29.84 42.67 -3.42
CA SER A 1012 29.69 41.48 -4.28
C SER A 1012 28.60 41.70 -5.35
N MET A 1013 27.45 42.26 -4.96
CA MET A 1013 26.34 42.48 -5.90
C MET A 1013 26.68 43.53 -6.96
N THR A 1014 27.40 44.60 -6.59
CA THR A 1014 27.89 45.60 -7.57
C THR A 1014 28.89 44.98 -8.55
N GLU A 1015 29.81 44.13 -8.08
CA GLU A 1015 30.74 43.38 -8.94
C GLU A 1015 30.00 42.43 -9.90
N ILE A 1016 29.03 41.64 -9.40
CA ILE A 1016 28.25 40.71 -10.22
C ILE A 1016 27.49 41.45 -11.31
N VAL A 1017 26.77 42.52 -10.97
CA VAL A 1017 26.03 43.33 -11.95
C VAL A 1017 26.96 43.93 -12.99
N ALA A 1018 28.12 44.48 -12.58
CA ALA A 1018 29.09 45.04 -13.51
C ALA A 1018 29.64 43.99 -14.48
N ASN A 1019 29.92 42.78 -13.99
CA ASN A 1019 30.38 41.66 -14.82
C ASN A 1019 29.32 41.19 -15.81
N VAL A 1020 28.08 41.01 -15.37
CA VAL A 1020 26.96 40.64 -16.26
C VAL A 1020 26.75 41.70 -17.33
N LEU A 1021 26.68 42.98 -16.97
CA LEU A 1021 26.52 44.06 -17.94
C LEU A 1021 27.68 44.12 -18.95
N LYS A 1022 28.91 43.81 -18.53
CA LYS A 1022 30.07 43.74 -19.43
C LYS A 1022 29.96 42.57 -20.42
N GLU A 1023 29.49 41.41 -19.97
CA GLU A 1023 29.31 40.22 -20.80
C GLU A 1023 28.20 40.40 -21.85
N PHE A 1024 27.11 41.10 -21.51
CA PHE A 1024 25.96 41.30 -22.38
C PHE A 1024 25.99 42.62 -23.18
N ARG A 1025 27.02 43.45 -23.05
CA ARG A 1025 27.21 44.69 -23.84
C ARG A 1025 28.35 44.56 -24.85
N THR A 1026 28.12 43.82 -25.93
CA THR A 1026 29.10 43.68 -27.02
C THR A 1026 28.93 44.70 -28.14
N TRP A 1027 27.80 45.42 -28.17
CA TRP A 1027 27.54 46.52 -29.10
C TRP A 1027 27.12 47.82 -28.38
N ARG A 1028 27.39 48.97 -29.01
CA ARG A 1028 27.00 50.30 -28.52
C ARG A 1028 26.32 51.12 -29.62
N PRO A 1029 25.29 51.90 -29.29
CA PRO A 1029 24.59 52.73 -30.26
C PRO A 1029 25.49 53.86 -30.78
N PRO A 1030 25.28 54.30 -32.03
CA PRO A 1030 25.96 55.48 -32.57
C PRO A 1030 25.61 56.74 -31.75
N HIS A 1031 26.56 57.67 -31.60
CA HIS A 1031 26.45 58.83 -30.70
C HIS A 1031 25.36 59.86 -31.07
N THR A 1032 24.80 59.80 -32.28
CA THR A 1032 23.69 60.64 -32.74
C THR A 1032 22.37 59.89 -32.60
N ARG A 1033 21.66 60.11 -31.48
CA ARG A 1033 20.21 59.83 -31.41
C ARG A 1033 19.52 60.83 -32.36
N PRO A 1034 18.71 60.40 -33.35
CA PRO A 1034 17.84 61.33 -34.05
C PRO A 1034 16.88 61.96 -33.04
N GLU A 1035 16.81 63.29 -32.97
CA GLU A 1035 15.98 64.02 -32.01
C GLU A 1035 14.47 63.98 -32.35
N ASP A 1036 14.08 63.44 -33.51
CA ASP A 1036 12.69 63.32 -33.95
C ASP A 1036 12.32 61.84 -34.20
N SER A 1037 11.77 61.13 -33.20
CA SER A 1037 11.20 59.79 -33.42
C SER A 1037 9.71 59.87 -33.73
N TYR A 1038 9.36 59.81 -35.01
CA TYR A 1038 7.97 59.66 -35.50
C TYR A 1038 7.29 58.33 -35.10
N ILE A 1039 7.84 57.58 -34.14
CA ILE A 1039 7.47 56.18 -33.85
C ILE A 1039 6.67 56.06 -32.53
N GLU A 1040 6.72 57.04 -31.63
CA GLU A 1040 5.95 56.99 -30.37
C GLU A 1040 4.45 56.87 -30.62
N GLU A 1041 3.88 57.72 -31.48
CA GLU A 1041 2.46 57.64 -31.86
C GLU A 1041 2.11 56.31 -32.54
N ASP A 1042 3.02 55.74 -33.34
CA ASP A 1042 2.82 54.45 -34.00
C ASP A 1042 2.81 53.28 -33.00
N VAL A 1043 3.65 53.35 -31.96
CA VAL A 1043 3.70 52.37 -30.87
C VAL A 1043 2.46 52.47 -29.97
N ASP A 1044 1.98 53.68 -29.68
CA ASP A 1044 0.72 53.88 -28.94
C ASP A 1044 -0.48 53.34 -29.72
N ASN A 1045 -0.55 53.64 -31.02
CA ASN A 1045 -1.57 53.08 -31.91
C ASN A 1045 -1.49 51.55 -31.99
N PHE A 1046 -0.28 50.98 -31.96
CA PHE A 1046 -0.09 49.54 -31.94
C PHE A 1046 -0.68 48.90 -30.70
N TYR A 1047 -0.52 49.51 -29.53
CA TYR A 1047 -1.10 49.02 -28.30
C TYR A 1047 -2.63 49.04 -28.33
N LEU A 1048 -3.23 50.14 -28.82
CA LEU A 1048 -4.68 50.26 -29.01
C LEU A 1048 -5.24 49.18 -29.96
N GLN A 1049 -4.50 48.85 -31.03
CA GLN A 1049 -4.90 47.78 -31.96
C GLN A 1049 -4.88 46.38 -31.34
N HIS A 1050 -4.13 46.19 -30.26
CA HIS A 1050 -3.95 44.91 -29.57
C HIS A 1050 -4.45 44.92 -28.12
N GLU A 1051 -5.33 45.88 -27.77
CA GLU A 1051 -5.89 46.07 -26.42
C GLU A 1051 -6.45 44.76 -25.84
N ASP A 1052 -7.24 44.03 -26.63
CA ASP A 1052 -7.83 42.74 -26.23
C ASP A 1052 -6.80 41.69 -25.75
N VAL A 1053 -5.57 41.70 -26.31
CA VAL A 1053 -4.49 40.77 -25.93
C VAL A 1053 -3.89 41.21 -24.60
N TYR A 1054 -3.60 42.51 -24.47
CA TYR A 1054 -3.03 43.09 -23.25
C TYR A 1054 -4.01 43.06 -22.08
N ASP A 1055 -5.31 43.16 -22.35
CA ASP A 1055 -6.38 42.96 -21.36
C ASP A 1055 -6.32 41.57 -20.75
N GLN A 1056 -6.26 40.53 -21.58
CA GLN A 1056 -6.20 39.14 -21.09
C GLN A 1056 -4.90 38.88 -20.31
N LEU A 1057 -3.77 39.40 -20.78
CA LEU A 1057 -2.51 39.34 -20.05
C LEU A 1057 -2.58 40.07 -18.71
N THR A 1058 -3.27 41.20 -18.67
CA THR A 1058 -3.45 41.97 -17.45
C THR A 1058 -4.36 41.25 -16.46
N VAL A 1059 -5.42 40.57 -16.91
CA VAL A 1059 -6.26 39.72 -16.06
C VAL A 1059 -5.44 38.61 -15.42
N ASP A 1060 -4.67 37.86 -16.22
CA ASP A 1060 -3.86 36.74 -15.74
C ASP A 1060 -2.75 37.23 -14.78
N ARG A 1061 -2.07 38.33 -15.10
CA ARG A 1061 -1.06 38.91 -14.21
C ARG A 1061 -1.65 39.43 -12.90
N LYS A 1062 -2.83 40.07 -12.93
CA LYS A 1062 -3.52 40.54 -11.71
C LYS A 1062 -4.00 39.38 -10.84
N ALA A 1063 -4.39 38.25 -11.45
CA ALA A 1063 -4.72 37.03 -10.71
C ALA A 1063 -3.49 36.48 -9.95
N ARG A 1064 -2.30 36.53 -10.55
CA ARG A 1064 -1.04 36.10 -9.92
C ARG A 1064 -0.46 37.12 -8.94
N ASN A 1065 -0.56 38.41 -9.24
CA ASN A 1065 -0.06 39.52 -8.42
C ASN A 1065 -1.00 40.73 -8.48
N PRO A 1066 -1.85 40.93 -7.45
CA PRO A 1066 -2.82 42.03 -7.42
C PRO A 1066 -2.21 43.44 -7.45
N LYS A 1067 -0.90 43.58 -7.22
CA LYS A 1067 -0.17 44.87 -7.18
C LYS A 1067 0.56 45.21 -8.49
N ALA A 1068 0.35 44.47 -9.58
CA ALA A 1068 0.96 44.78 -10.86
C ALA A 1068 0.51 46.18 -11.36
N ILE A 1069 1.47 47.07 -11.60
CA ILE A 1069 1.23 48.44 -12.06
C ILE A 1069 1.27 48.41 -13.60
N ARG A 1070 0.15 48.73 -14.24
CA ARG A 1070 -0.01 48.79 -15.71
C ARG A 1070 -0.24 50.25 -16.11
N PHE A 1071 0.30 50.66 -17.25
CA PHE A 1071 0.21 52.05 -17.72
C PHE A 1071 -1.14 52.35 -18.39
N GLU A 1072 -1.56 53.62 -18.40
CA GLU A 1072 -2.77 54.10 -19.09
C GLU A 1072 -2.38 54.99 -20.28
N ILE A 1073 -2.81 54.65 -21.48
CA ILE A 1073 -2.65 55.50 -22.68
C ILE A 1073 -3.92 56.33 -22.85
N GLY A 1074 -3.80 57.65 -22.95
CA GLY A 1074 -4.92 58.54 -23.27
C GLY A 1074 -6.08 58.59 -22.26
N GLY A 1075 -5.89 58.13 -21.02
CA GLY A 1075 -6.93 58.08 -19.98
C GLY A 1075 -7.89 56.88 -20.06
N SER A 1076 -7.53 55.83 -20.80
CA SER A 1076 -8.22 54.54 -20.79
C SER A 1076 -7.87 53.72 -19.53
N ALA A 1077 -8.57 52.61 -19.30
CA ALA A 1077 -8.25 51.69 -18.20
C ALA A 1077 -6.79 51.17 -18.28
N PRO A 1078 -6.16 50.79 -17.14
CA PRO A 1078 -4.75 50.38 -17.09
C PRO A 1078 -4.59 48.97 -17.65
N ILE A 1079 -4.31 48.90 -18.95
CA ILE A 1079 -4.34 47.68 -19.77
C ILE A 1079 -2.96 47.35 -20.38
N TYR A 1080 -2.06 48.34 -20.50
CA TYR A 1080 -0.86 48.28 -21.36
C TYR A 1080 0.40 47.68 -20.71
N PRO A 1081 1.42 47.26 -21.51
CA PRO A 1081 2.71 46.76 -21.01
C PRO A 1081 3.32 47.63 -19.92
N GLU A 1082 4.21 47.07 -19.10
CA GLU A 1082 4.91 47.86 -18.08
C GLU A 1082 5.74 48.98 -18.74
N GLU A 1083 5.97 50.09 -18.03
CA GLU A 1083 6.65 51.27 -18.59
C GLU A 1083 8.05 50.93 -19.13
N GLY A 1084 8.73 49.96 -18.51
CA GLY A 1084 9.99 49.40 -18.99
C GLY A 1084 9.89 48.77 -20.37
N ASP A 1085 8.94 47.84 -20.51
CA ASP A 1085 8.69 47.10 -21.76
C ASP A 1085 8.33 48.04 -22.91
N GLN A 1086 7.53 49.07 -22.63
CA GLN A 1086 7.18 50.08 -23.63
C GLN A 1086 8.41 50.82 -24.18
N LYS A 1087 9.30 51.25 -23.28
CA LYS A 1087 10.53 51.94 -23.67
C LYS A 1087 11.46 51.01 -24.44
N LEU A 1088 11.54 49.73 -24.06
CA LEU A 1088 12.31 48.72 -24.80
C LEU A 1088 11.72 48.48 -26.21
N MET A 1089 10.40 48.39 -26.36
CA MET A 1089 9.74 48.29 -27.66
C MET A 1089 10.02 49.51 -28.54
N LEU A 1090 9.90 50.72 -27.98
CA LEU A 1090 10.19 51.97 -28.68
C LEU A 1090 11.64 52.05 -29.13
N GLU A 1091 12.60 51.70 -28.27
CA GLU A 1091 14.02 51.74 -28.61
C GLU A 1091 14.37 50.70 -29.68
N ALA A 1092 13.81 49.48 -29.59
CA ALA A 1092 13.98 48.45 -30.61
C ALA A 1092 13.39 48.88 -31.97
N ALA A 1093 12.21 49.51 -31.97
CA ALA A 1093 11.58 50.05 -33.17
C ALA A 1093 12.41 51.17 -33.80
N ASN A 1094 12.91 52.10 -32.99
CA ASN A 1094 13.80 53.17 -33.44
C ASN A 1094 15.07 52.62 -34.10
N LEU A 1095 15.74 51.64 -33.47
CA LEU A 1095 16.95 51.04 -34.06
C LEU A 1095 16.66 50.23 -35.32
N ALA A 1096 15.50 49.58 -35.42
CA ALA A 1096 15.07 48.91 -36.64
C ALA A 1096 14.84 49.91 -37.78
N ALA A 1097 14.40 51.13 -37.48
CA ALA A 1097 14.24 52.21 -38.46
C ALA A 1097 15.56 52.85 -38.93
N LEU A 1098 16.68 52.65 -38.21
CA LEU A 1098 17.98 53.20 -38.57
C LEU A 1098 18.73 52.34 -39.60
N CYS A 1099 19.62 52.98 -40.36
CA CYS A 1099 20.57 52.34 -41.27
C CYS A 1099 21.87 51.94 -40.53
N LEU A 1100 21.80 50.98 -39.60
CA LEU A 1100 22.97 50.54 -38.82
C LEU A 1100 24.00 49.79 -39.67
N ASN A 1101 25.29 49.82 -39.35
CA ASN A 1101 26.30 49.11 -40.15
C ASN A 1101 26.40 47.62 -39.76
N LYS A 1102 26.51 46.70 -40.73
CA LYS A 1102 26.68 45.24 -40.56
C LYS A 1102 25.60 44.49 -39.77
N ILE A 1103 24.48 45.16 -39.45
CA ILE A 1103 23.35 44.58 -38.73
C ILE A 1103 22.23 44.23 -39.72
N GLY A 1104 21.74 42.99 -39.62
CA GLY A 1104 20.71 42.45 -40.50
C GLY A 1104 19.30 42.53 -39.93
N VAL A 1105 19.18 42.39 -38.61
CA VAL A 1105 17.90 42.39 -37.90
C VAL A 1105 18.09 42.83 -36.45
N VAL A 1106 17.06 43.46 -35.87
CA VAL A 1106 16.96 43.70 -34.43
C VAL A 1106 16.05 42.63 -33.81
N LEU A 1107 16.54 41.98 -32.75
CA LEU A 1107 15.83 40.97 -31.99
C LEU A 1107 15.74 41.42 -30.52
N VAL A 1108 14.62 41.20 -29.86
CA VAL A 1108 14.47 41.37 -28.41
C VAL A 1108 14.46 39.98 -27.77
N ALA A 1109 15.46 39.66 -26.96
CA ALA A 1109 15.51 38.48 -26.14
C ALA A 1109 14.69 38.71 -24.86
N SER A 1110 13.43 38.29 -24.89
CA SER A 1110 12.50 38.40 -23.76
C SER A 1110 11.63 37.16 -23.68
N ARG A 1111 11.34 36.71 -22.47
CA ARG A 1111 10.32 35.68 -22.20
C ARG A 1111 8.99 36.29 -21.78
N ASP A 1112 8.91 37.61 -21.71
CA ASP A 1112 7.73 38.24 -21.17
C ASP A 1112 6.55 38.15 -22.13
N SER A 1113 5.36 37.94 -21.57
CA SER A 1113 4.14 37.74 -22.33
C SER A 1113 3.72 39.00 -23.11
N ASP A 1114 4.10 40.19 -22.63
CA ASP A 1114 3.86 41.46 -23.31
C ASP A 1114 4.60 41.55 -24.67
N PHE A 1115 5.73 40.85 -24.83
CA PHE A 1115 6.47 40.73 -26.10
C PHE A 1115 6.11 39.47 -26.88
N THR A 1116 6.02 38.32 -26.20
CA THR A 1116 5.95 37.01 -26.86
C THR A 1116 4.60 36.73 -27.54
N HIS A 1117 3.50 37.30 -27.05
CA HIS A 1117 2.19 37.12 -27.70
C HIS A 1117 1.99 37.99 -28.93
N VAL A 1118 2.63 39.14 -29.00
CA VAL A 1118 2.52 40.07 -30.13
C VAL A 1118 3.76 40.07 -31.03
N THR A 1119 4.68 39.13 -30.84
CA THR A 1119 5.96 39.04 -31.57
C THR A 1119 5.80 39.20 -33.08
N ARG A 1120 4.81 38.54 -33.68
CA ARG A 1120 4.58 38.62 -35.14
C ARG A 1120 3.98 39.95 -35.57
N ALA A 1121 3.20 40.59 -34.71
CA ALA A 1121 2.65 41.91 -34.96
C ALA A 1121 3.74 42.98 -34.88
N LEU A 1122 4.61 42.93 -33.85
CA LEU A 1122 5.80 43.80 -33.73
C LEU A 1122 6.70 43.70 -34.96
N GLU A 1123 6.90 42.47 -35.43
CA GLU A 1123 7.70 42.17 -36.60
C GLU A 1123 7.07 42.65 -37.92
N ASP A 1124 5.73 42.66 -38.02
CA ASP A 1124 5.01 43.16 -39.18
C ASP A 1124 4.90 44.70 -39.20
N SER A 1125 4.85 45.35 -38.03
CA SER A 1125 4.66 46.80 -37.87
C SER A 1125 5.97 47.58 -37.79
N PHE A 1126 6.94 47.10 -37.00
CA PHE A 1126 8.18 47.84 -36.70
C PHE A 1126 9.45 47.18 -37.26
N GLY A 1127 9.37 45.91 -37.66
CA GLY A 1127 10.46 45.20 -38.33
C GLY A 1127 11.56 44.65 -37.40
N PHE A 1128 11.36 44.68 -36.08
CA PHE A 1128 12.12 43.89 -35.12
C PHE A 1128 11.32 42.66 -34.67
N SER A 1129 11.98 41.60 -34.24
CA SER A 1129 11.30 40.39 -33.71
C SER A 1129 11.69 40.15 -32.25
N VAL A 1130 10.96 39.25 -31.60
CA VAL A 1130 11.25 38.75 -30.26
C VAL A 1130 11.75 37.31 -30.39
N VAL A 1131 12.67 36.91 -29.51
CA VAL A 1131 13.17 35.54 -29.36
C VAL A 1131 13.12 35.14 -27.90
N LYS A 1132 12.35 34.10 -27.57
CA LYS A 1132 12.18 33.66 -26.18
C LYS A 1132 13.17 32.56 -25.76
N ASN A 1133 13.75 31.86 -26.72
CA ASN A 1133 14.65 30.73 -26.49
C ASN A 1133 15.65 30.54 -27.64
N THR A 1134 16.60 29.63 -27.43
CA THR A 1134 17.67 29.27 -28.35
C THR A 1134 17.15 28.87 -29.73
N ARG A 1135 16.09 28.07 -29.77
CA ARG A 1135 15.49 27.56 -31.02
C ARG A 1135 14.86 28.67 -31.87
N GLU A 1136 14.25 29.67 -31.23
CA GLU A 1136 13.72 30.83 -31.96
C GLU A 1136 14.85 31.69 -32.52
N LEU A 1137 15.90 31.92 -31.73
CA LEU A 1137 17.11 32.64 -32.15
C LEU A 1137 17.78 31.98 -33.37
N GLN A 1138 17.87 30.66 -33.40
CA GLN A 1138 18.45 29.92 -34.52
C GLN A 1138 17.74 30.09 -35.86
N ASN A 1139 16.46 30.50 -35.88
CA ASN A 1139 15.81 30.82 -37.16
C ASN A 1139 16.37 32.10 -37.81
N TRP A 1140 17.23 32.83 -37.10
CA TRP A 1140 17.84 34.10 -37.52
C TRP A 1140 19.35 34.03 -37.70
N LEU A 1141 19.97 32.89 -37.35
CA LEU A 1141 21.38 32.57 -37.59
C LEU A 1141 21.49 31.77 -38.89
#